data_AF-A0A6P7YJ32-F1
#
_entry.id   AF-A0A6P7YJ32-F1
#
_cell.length_a   1.000
_cell.length_b   1.000
_cell.length_c   1.000
_cell.angle_alpha   90.00
_cell.angle_beta   90.00
_cell.angle_gamma   90.00
#
_symmetry.space_group_name_H-M   'P 1'
#
loop_
_entity.id
_entity.type
_entity.pdbx_description
1 polymer ?
#
loop_
_entity_poly.entity_id
_entity_poly.type
_entity_poly.pdbx_seq_one_letter_code
_entity_poly.pdbx_strand_id
1 'polypeptide(L)'
;MEGFAAVFYSEPAVLGLLANVISAFLVALQNFTYFHTNIRAEGIENVLAGIHLILIGGLTQLVAGFLSFRKYDHLGGTAFIAFSALWSSYGATRIILGAYSPLSNITQMSYNTSHDFLPAISPLPVSESAVAGLVAYIFIAFILSFCSATVNYIMPFVFGALTLTLVFEAVGLFGQWALVVSGTLELVIVLCGLYGGAALLLKGITQRYVLPGFGNALFNVLLLGSANRNSSKSIGEEKKKNTKYAEPMPLGNICDTISAFIFAFYCFGYMKIFYVGAVWVTINAISQLFASYYSYLRDDVYYTTKFGLHSLYWLVNSWENFVLTVFIQSENVEQSRVGMIGSWFFLIIAIIFCLMSINRDILEVAHNVCFVLLTISTIHQIPARGSYILFGVACSIYTIMSLYITFASLINSIAEKILIPVGAQLTSSAKFQTALINFKNFTTRSKKDPDGATSQLPDALFYICNGLASLSAIQGTLSDPIRAQLSIPWVLIPGTLFQLYVSRIVVQKGRKFGSVIPFCYAAIWATWTWLRFAGHLLNISTDSDGGFTVGAVTFLIVNLFLMAISTYANVVLFFLTLVMEIVIVCFLLFTINNLPLPLEIAMLAIFATICVYGAAASLVNCIFNKDLLSMGPPLFREAKRESKTETLESCICPDSRRTSGLRSIAKLLDVGGVCGIPTDTVYALAASCKHPEAIERIYTIKDRPLEKPICICISNLDQLRAVEPPFSRLLWEFMENVYPGGVSCIVKKEEWLKKLGVGPAYDRVGTKDSIMIRVPDHTVTVHLTDMTGPLAITSANPSGESDSTHHDMVISRLSHKLDGVLCDGDSNEIVGSTVVNCLRIDEGVLSIVREGCVPAAKVMHIFERLKNTPE
;
A
#
# COMPACT_ATOMS: atom_id res chain seq x y z
N MET A 1 26.63 -7.65 19.96
CA MET A 1 25.82 -6.44 19.72
C MET A 1 24.95 -6.50 18.46
N GLU A 2 25.03 -7.52 17.61
CA GLU A 2 24.23 -7.64 16.37
C GLU A 2 22.73 -7.91 16.56
N GLY A 3 22.27 -8.24 17.77
CA GLY A 3 20.86 -8.51 18.07
C GLY A 3 20.01 -7.30 18.49
N PHE A 4 20.62 -6.16 18.82
CA PHE A 4 19.87 -5.01 19.38
C PHE A 4 18.97 -4.34 18.32
N ALA A 5 19.46 -4.23 17.08
CA ALA A 5 18.65 -3.74 15.96
C ALA A 5 17.44 -4.65 15.69
N ALA A 6 17.60 -5.97 15.81
CA ALA A 6 16.51 -6.94 15.60
C ALA A 6 15.36 -6.79 16.61
N VAL A 7 15.63 -6.27 17.82
CA VAL A 7 14.60 -5.98 18.84
C VAL A 7 13.74 -4.76 18.45
N PHE A 8 14.33 -3.72 17.84
CA PHE A 8 13.55 -2.62 17.29
C PHE A 8 12.70 -3.06 16.09
N TYR A 9 13.20 -4.01 15.29
CA TYR A 9 12.40 -4.67 14.27
C TYR A 9 11.30 -5.56 14.86
N SER A 10 11.47 -6.11 16.07
CA SER A 10 10.47 -6.97 16.72
C SER A 10 9.31 -6.19 17.36
N GLU A 11 9.45 -4.90 17.64
CA GLU A 11 8.37 -4.04 18.16
C GLU A 11 8.41 -2.61 17.58
N PRO A 12 7.80 -2.35 16.40
CA PRO A 12 7.84 -1.03 15.73
C PRO A 12 7.18 0.09 16.52
N ALA A 13 6.28 -0.24 17.46
CA ALA A 13 5.65 0.72 18.35
C ALA A 13 6.67 1.44 19.24
N VAL A 14 7.79 0.80 19.60
CA VAL A 14 8.87 1.45 20.37
C VAL A 14 9.47 2.62 19.60
N LEU A 15 9.73 2.42 18.30
CA LEU A 15 10.28 3.46 17.42
C LEU A 15 9.33 4.65 17.33
N GLY A 16 8.05 4.39 17.08
CA GLY A 16 7.02 5.43 16.99
C GLY A 16 6.81 6.20 18.30
N LEU A 17 6.84 5.52 19.44
CA LEU A 17 6.74 6.15 20.77
C LEU A 17 7.95 7.01 21.09
N LEU A 18 9.17 6.50 20.85
CA LEU A 18 10.40 7.25 21.13
C LEU A 18 10.52 8.50 20.24
N ALA A 19 10.07 8.40 18.98
CA ALA A 19 9.99 9.55 18.08
C ALA A 19 9.04 10.64 18.60
N ASN A 20 7.87 10.24 19.12
CA ASN A 20 6.93 11.16 19.77
C ASN A 20 7.55 11.80 21.03
N VAL A 21 8.26 11.02 21.86
CA VAL A 21 8.95 11.52 23.05
C VAL A 21 9.94 12.61 22.70
N ILE A 22 10.82 12.38 21.73
CA ILE A 22 11.86 13.35 21.37
C ILE A 22 11.23 14.61 20.78
N SER A 23 10.21 14.45 19.93
CA SER A 23 9.52 15.58 19.30
C SER A 23 8.78 16.43 20.32
N ALA A 24 8.02 15.80 21.22
CA ALA A 24 7.31 16.47 22.30
C ALA A 24 8.26 17.16 23.28
N PHE A 25 9.40 16.53 23.62
CA PHE A 25 10.41 17.15 24.49
C PHE A 25 10.98 18.42 23.88
N LEU A 26 11.25 18.42 22.57
CA LEU A 26 11.78 19.59 21.87
C LEU A 26 10.79 20.75 21.85
N VAL A 27 9.51 20.48 21.58
CA VAL A 27 8.47 21.51 21.61
C VAL A 27 8.25 22.02 23.05
N ALA A 28 8.27 21.14 24.05
CA ALA A 28 8.14 21.53 25.45
C ALA A 28 9.26 22.48 25.90
N LEU A 29 10.50 22.19 25.49
CA LEU A 29 11.64 23.03 25.79
C LEU A 29 11.48 24.43 25.18
N GLN A 30 11.00 24.52 23.94
CA GLN A 30 10.73 25.81 23.29
C GLN A 30 9.61 26.57 24.00
N ASN A 31 8.52 25.89 24.36
CA ASN A 31 7.38 26.48 25.04
C ASN A 31 7.76 27.06 26.41
N PHE A 32 8.53 26.32 27.22
CA PHE A 32 9.01 26.81 28.51
C PHE A 32 10.04 27.94 28.36
N THR A 33 10.93 27.85 27.38
CA THR A 33 11.91 28.90 27.11
C THR A 33 11.21 30.19 26.70
N TYR A 34 10.20 30.11 25.83
CA TYR A 34 9.40 31.27 25.45
C TYR A 34 8.67 31.88 26.64
N PHE A 35 8.09 31.06 27.51
CA PHE A 35 7.42 31.58 28.71
C PHE A 35 8.38 32.28 29.68
N HIS A 36 9.57 31.72 29.92
CA HIS A 36 10.54 32.28 30.84
C HIS A 36 11.23 33.55 30.32
N THR A 37 11.52 33.60 29.01
CA THR A 37 12.27 34.70 28.41
C THR A 37 11.39 35.75 27.74
N ASN A 38 10.13 35.42 27.45
CA ASN A 38 9.24 36.17 26.55
C ASN A 38 9.81 36.39 25.13
N ILE A 39 10.90 35.71 24.77
CA ILE A 39 11.53 35.79 23.44
C ILE A 39 11.10 34.56 22.65
N ARG A 40 10.42 34.76 21.52
CA ARG A 40 10.09 33.64 20.61
C ARG A 40 11.38 33.15 19.98
N ALA A 41 11.51 31.84 19.79
CA ALA A 41 12.53 31.31 18.90
C ALA A 41 12.33 31.97 17.53
N GLU A 42 13.40 32.53 16.96
CA GLU A 42 13.40 33.22 15.67
C GLU A 42 14.57 32.75 14.81
N GLY A 43 14.42 32.86 13.49
CA GLY A 43 15.48 32.52 12.55
C GLY A 43 15.91 31.06 12.65
N ILE A 44 17.20 30.85 12.90
CA ILE A 44 17.89 29.55 12.85
C ILE A 44 17.33 28.57 13.87
N GLU A 45 16.92 29.01 15.05
CA GLU A 45 16.41 28.12 16.10
C GLU A 45 15.09 27.45 15.70
N ASN A 46 14.19 28.20 15.05
CA ASN A 46 12.94 27.67 14.51
C ASN A 46 13.18 26.73 13.33
N VAL A 47 14.13 27.07 12.45
CA VAL A 47 14.49 26.21 11.31
C VAL A 47 15.08 24.90 11.81
N LEU A 48 15.99 24.94 12.78
CA LEU A 48 16.62 23.76 13.35
C LEU A 48 15.57 22.87 14.03
N ALA A 49 14.69 23.46 14.83
CA ALA A 49 13.57 22.74 15.45
C ALA A 49 12.67 22.08 14.40
N GLY A 50 12.30 22.81 13.35
CA GLY A 50 11.48 22.28 12.26
C GLY A 50 12.14 21.11 11.52
N ILE A 51 13.45 21.18 11.27
CA ILE A 51 14.23 20.08 10.68
C ILE A 51 14.21 18.85 11.60
N HIS A 52 14.41 19.03 12.91
CA HIS A 52 14.37 17.93 13.87
C HIS A 52 12.98 17.27 13.92
N LEU A 53 11.91 18.06 13.88
CA LEU A 53 10.54 17.55 13.86
C LEU A 53 10.25 16.74 12.59
N ILE A 54 10.76 17.14 11.42
CA ILE A 54 10.60 16.39 10.17
C ILE A 54 11.42 15.10 10.19
N LEU A 55 12.69 15.16 10.63
CA LEU A 55 13.59 13.99 10.62
C LEU A 55 13.23 12.97 11.71
N ILE A 56 13.02 13.44 12.94
CA ILE A 56 12.72 12.55 14.07
C ILE A 56 11.22 12.29 14.12
N GLY A 57 10.39 13.31 14.33
CA GLY A 57 8.93 13.15 14.44
C GLY A 57 8.25 12.66 13.16
N GLY A 58 8.74 13.07 11.99
CA GLY A 58 8.23 12.62 10.69
C GLY A 58 8.82 11.27 10.27
N LEU A 59 10.06 11.27 9.77
CA LEU A 59 10.64 10.10 9.10
C LEU A 59 10.71 8.86 9.98
N THR A 60 11.07 8.97 11.26
CA THR A 60 11.14 7.77 12.12
C THR A 60 9.75 7.20 12.45
N GLN A 61 8.73 8.05 12.60
CA GLN A 61 7.34 7.58 12.74
C GLN A 61 6.79 6.99 11.46
N LEU A 62 7.17 7.53 10.30
CA LEU A 62 6.82 6.94 9.02
C LEU A 62 7.36 5.51 8.90
N VAL A 63 8.62 5.30 9.30
CA VAL A 63 9.23 3.97 9.34
C VAL A 63 8.51 3.05 10.33
N ALA A 64 8.17 3.55 11.52
CA ALA A 64 7.38 2.80 12.50
C ALA A 64 6.03 2.38 11.92
N GLY A 65 5.33 3.29 11.24
CA GLY A 65 4.06 3.03 10.56
C GLY A 65 4.18 1.95 9.49
N PHE A 66 5.20 2.00 8.65
CA PHE A 66 5.43 0.97 7.64
C PHE A 66 5.70 -0.42 8.22
N LEU A 67 6.47 -0.47 9.30
CA LEU A 67 6.74 -1.73 10.00
C LEU A 67 5.48 -2.27 10.70
N SER A 68 4.64 -1.41 11.29
CA SER A 68 3.36 -1.79 11.88
C SER A 68 2.37 -2.32 10.83
N PHE A 69 2.28 -1.68 9.65
CA PHE A 69 1.45 -2.17 8.54
C PHE A 69 1.88 -3.57 8.06
N ARG A 70 3.18 -3.88 8.09
CA ARG A 70 3.73 -5.22 7.76
C ARG A 70 3.41 -6.28 8.81
N LYS A 71 3.09 -5.88 10.05
CA LYS A 71 2.74 -6.78 11.17
C LYS A 71 1.23 -6.89 11.42
N TYR A 72 0.40 -6.43 10.48
CA TYR A 72 -1.06 -6.43 10.63
C TYR A 72 -1.60 -5.56 11.76
N ASP A 73 -0.79 -4.63 12.27
CA ASP A 73 -1.28 -3.67 13.25
C ASP A 73 -1.94 -2.49 12.53
N HIS A 74 -3.26 -2.61 12.34
CA HIS A 74 -4.10 -1.62 11.68
C HIS A 74 -4.10 -0.26 12.39
N LEU A 75 -4.18 -0.28 13.72
CA LEU A 75 -4.26 0.91 14.55
C LEU A 75 -2.90 1.60 14.64
N GLY A 76 -1.84 0.85 14.98
CA GLY A 76 -0.49 1.40 15.07
C GLY A 76 0.00 1.91 13.72
N GLY A 77 -0.20 1.15 12.64
CA GLY A 77 0.19 1.57 11.29
C GLY A 77 -0.49 2.87 10.88
N THR A 78 -1.81 2.96 11.06
CA THR A 78 -2.59 4.17 10.73
C THR A 78 -2.17 5.35 11.60
N ALA A 79 -2.04 5.15 12.91
CA ALA A 79 -1.69 6.21 13.86
C ALA A 79 -0.29 6.79 13.58
N PHE A 80 0.72 5.94 13.41
CA PHE A 80 2.10 6.42 13.20
C PHE A 80 2.28 7.15 11.87
N ILE A 81 1.61 6.75 10.80
CA ILE A 81 1.65 7.51 9.54
C ILE A 81 0.89 8.85 9.68
N ALA A 82 -0.24 8.86 10.39
CA ALA A 82 -0.96 10.10 10.67
C ALA A 82 -0.13 11.10 11.51
N PHE A 83 0.53 10.62 12.56
CA PHE A 83 1.40 11.48 13.39
C PHE A 83 2.70 11.87 12.69
N SER A 84 3.25 11.02 11.84
CA SER A 84 4.36 11.40 10.94
C SER A 84 3.97 12.62 10.09
N ALA A 85 2.76 12.62 9.53
CA ALA A 85 2.26 13.74 8.74
C ALA A 85 2.04 15.00 9.59
N LEU A 86 1.52 14.85 10.81
CA LEU A 86 1.37 15.95 11.78
C LEU A 86 2.72 16.61 12.09
N TRP A 87 3.71 15.84 12.54
CA TRP A 87 5.02 16.36 12.93
C TRP A 87 5.78 16.94 11.75
N SER A 88 5.67 16.33 10.57
CA SER A 88 6.25 16.89 9.35
C SER A 88 5.61 18.22 8.97
N SER A 89 4.29 18.34 9.10
CA SER A 89 3.54 19.56 8.79
C SER A 89 3.84 20.67 9.80
N TYR A 90 3.88 20.35 11.10
CA TYR A 90 4.25 21.29 12.15
C TYR A 90 5.71 21.73 12.03
N GLY A 91 6.62 20.81 11.71
CA GLY A 91 8.02 21.12 11.43
C GLY A 91 8.20 22.02 10.22
N ALA A 92 7.45 21.78 9.14
CA ALA A 92 7.45 22.64 7.96
C ALA A 92 6.94 24.06 8.29
N THR A 93 5.87 24.18 9.10
CA THR A 93 5.40 25.48 9.61
C THR A 93 6.49 26.22 10.38
N ARG A 94 7.27 25.52 11.22
CA ARG A 94 8.38 26.13 11.98
C ARG A 94 9.52 26.60 11.06
N ILE A 95 9.85 25.85 10.02
CA ILE A 95 10.84 26.28 9.01
C ILE A 95 10.35 27.55 8.30
N ILE A 96 9.08 27.59 7.91
CA ILE A 96 8.48 28.76 7.27
C ILE A 96 8.53 29.96 8.23
N LEU A 97 8.12 29.81 9.48
CA LEU A 97 8.20 30.87 10.49
C LEU A 97 9.63 31.37 10.71
N GLY A 98 10.62 30.46 10.73
CA GLY A 98 12.03 30.83 10.89
C GLY A 98 12.60 31.56 9.68
N ALA A 99 12.18 31.22 8.47
CA ALA A 99 12.64 31.86 7.23
C ALA A 99 12.13 33.30 7.05
N TYR A 100 10.98 33.64 7.64
CA TYR A 100 10.30 34.93 7.48
C TYR A 100 10.43 35.89 8.69
N SER A 101 11.40 35.69 9.58
CA SER A 101 11.76 36.70 10.61
C SER A 101 12.12 38.03 9.92
N PRO A 102 11.71 39.20 10.47
CA PRO A 102 11.90 40.46 9.77
C PRO A 102 13.40 40.69 9.59
N LEU A 103 13.79 40.85 8.33
CA LEU A 103 15.02 41.47 7.89
C LEU A 103 15.03 42.97 8.29
N SER A 104 14.70 43.30 9.55
CA SER A 104 14.66 44.65 10.09
C SER A 104 16.02 45.14 10.60
N ASN A 105 17.00 44.23 10.76
CA ASN A 105 18.32 44.57 11.30
C ASN A 105 19.50 44.44 10.32
N ILE A 106 19.26 44.06 9.05
CA ILE A 106 20.31 44.16 8.02
C ILE A 106 20.05 45.44 7.24
N THR A 107 20.64 46.51 7.76
CA THR A 107 21.11 47.73 7.09
C THR A 107 20.59 47.96 5.67
N GLN A 108 19.97 49.13 5.49
CA GLN A 108 20.00 49.92 4.26
C GLN A 108 21.36 49.79 3.55
N MET A 109 21.49 48.84 2.63
CA MET A 109 22.46 48.90 1.56
C MET A 109 21.69 48.80 0.26
N SER A 110 21.57 49.98 -0.34
CA SER A 110 21.26 50.23 -1.74
C SER A 110 21.68 49.07 -2.66
N TYR A 111 20.70 48.37 -3.21
CA TYR A 111 20.87 47.67 -4.49
C TYR A 111 19.71 48.04 -5.41
N ASN A 112 20.02 48.97 -6.33
CA ASN A 112 19.30 49.15 -7.58
C ASN A 112 19.56 47.91 -8.44
N THR A 113 18.69 46.91 -8.37
CA THR A 113 18.57 45.86 -9.40
C THR A 113 17.11 45.52 -9.59
N SER A 114 16.58 45.84 -10.76
CA SER A 114 15.17 45.75 -11.18
C SER A 114 14.69 44.33 -11.49
N HIS A 115 15.02 43.33 -10.66
CA HIS A 115 14.55 41.96 -10.83
C HIS A 115 14.16 41.33 -9.50
N ASP A 116 13.04 41.78 -8.95
CA ASP A 116 12.39 41.13 -7.81
C ASP A 116 11.54 39.95 -8.31
N PHE A 117 12.08 38.73 -8.19
CA PHE A 117 11.34 37.46 -8.39
C PHE A 117 10.35 37.14 -7.26
N LEU A 118 10.31 37.97 -6.22
CA LEU A 118 9.38 37.87 -5.10
C LEU A 118 8.69 39.22 -4.97
N PRO A 119 7.37 39.34 -5.20
CA PRO A 119 6.65 40.57 -4.85
C PRO A 119 6.91 40.86 -3.38
N ALA A 120 6.91 42.12 -2.95
CA ALA A 120 6.99 42.47 -1.53
C ALA A 120 5.90 41.71 -0.74
N ILE A 121 6.28 40.57 -0.15
CA ILE A 121 5.36 39.65 0.53
C ILE A 121 4.94 40.35 1.82
N SER A 122 3.69 40.81 1.85
CA SER A 122 3.02 41.21 3.10
C SER A 122 3.19 40.11 4.15
N PRO A 123 3.26 40.42 5.46
CA PRO A 123 3.51 39.41 6.48
C PRO A 123 2.52 38.26 6.34
N LEU A 124 3.02 37.08 5.94
CA LEU A 124 2.21 35.90 5.72
C LEU A 124 1.52 35.53 7.04
N PRO A 125 0.18 35.42 7.08
CA PRO A 125 -0.55 35.03 8.28
C PRO A 125 -0.37 33.52 8.51
N VAL A 126 0.82 33.14 8.97
CA VAL A 126 1.21 31.74 9.21
C VAL A 126 0.43 31.13 10.38
N SER A 127 0.06 31.95 11.37
CA SER A 127 -0.70 31.51 12.55
C SER A 127 -2.11 31.03 12.19
N GLU A 128 -2.86 31.81 11.40
CA GLU A 128 -4.23 31.46 10.98
C GLU A 128 -4.25 30.15 10.17
N SER A 129 -3.30 29.97 9.26
CA SER A 129 -3.22 28.73 8.48
C SER A 129 -2.78 27.52 9.29
N ALA A 130 -1.96 27.70 10.32
CA ALA A 130 -1.53 26.62 11.20
C ALA A 130 -2.70 26.12 12.07
N VAL A 131 -3.59 27.01 12.51
CA VAL A 131 -4.79 26.64 13.31
C VAL A 131 -5.67 25.66 12.54
N ALA A 132 -5.96 25.94 11.25
CA ALA A 132 -6.82 25.08 10.44
C ALA A 132 -6.32 23.63 10.39
N GLY A 133 -5.01 23.47 10.23
CA GLY A 133 -4.37 22.18 10.26
C GLY A 133 -4.36 21.52 11.64
N LEU A 134 -3.97 22.25 12.69
CA LEU A 134 -3.94 21.73 14.07
C LEU A 134 -5.31 21.19 14.49
N VAL A 135 -6.38 21.93 14.19
CA VAL A 135 -7.75 21.52 14.55
C VAL A 135 -8.15 20.23 13.86
N ALA A 136 -7.77 20.01 12.60
CA ALA A 136 -8.02 18.75 11.90
C ALA A 136 -7.37 17.56 12.64
N TYR A 137 -6.10 17.73 13.06
CA TYR A 137 -5.39 16.69 13.80
C TYR A 137 -5.87 16.50 15.25
N ILE A 138 -6.48 17.51 15.88
CA ILE A 138 -7.16 17.34 17.18
C ILE A 138 -8.28 16.30 17.06
N PHE A 139 -9.14 16.41 16.04
CA PHE A 139 -10.23 15.44 15.83
C PHE A 139 -9.70 14.03 15.54
N ILE A 140 -8.61 13.92 14.79
CA ILE A 140 -8.00 12.62 14.45
C ILE A 140 -7.32 11.99 15.66
N ALA A 141 -6.55 12.78 16.42
CA ALA A 141 -5.91 12.32 17.64
C ALA A 141 -6.97 11.86 18.67
N PHE A 142 -8.10 12.58 18.76
CA PHE A 142 -9.23 12.19 19.61
C PHE A 142 -9.81 10.83 19.20
N ILE A 143 -10.05 10.60 17.90
CA ILE A 143 -10.54 9.32 17.38
C ILE A 143 -9.55 8.20 17.62
N LEU A 144 -8.27 8.43 17.33
CA LEU A 144 -7.23 7.43 17.56
C LEU A 144 -7.09 7.10 19.04
N SER A 145 -7.22 8.10 19.93
CA SER A 145 -7.26 7.90 21.38
C SER A 145 -8.42 7.00 21.80
N PHE A 146 -9.62 7.27 21.30
CA PHE A 146 -10.79 6.46 21.59
C PHE A 146 -10.66 5.03 21.06
N CYS A 147 -10.27 4.87 19.79
CA CYS A 147 -10.07 3.55 19.20
C CYS A 147 -8.96 2.80 19.92
N SER A 148 -7.89 3.48 20.34
CA SER A 148 -6.82 2.87 21.11
C SER A 148 -7.26 2.37 22.49
N ALA A 149 -8.26 2.99 23.12
CA ALA A 149 -8.76 2.57 24.44
C ALA A 149 -9.36 1.16 24.41
N THR A 150 -9.75 0.71 23.22
CA THR A 150 -10.29 -0.64 22.99
C THR A 150 -9.21 -1.70 22.81
N VAL A 151 -7.93 -1.31 22.68
CA VAL A 151 -6.82 -2.23 22.35
C VAL A 151 -5.74 -2.27 23.41
N ASN A 152 -5.36 -1.11 23.97
CA ASN A 152 -4.17 -1.00 24.82
C ASN A 152 -4.41 0.01 25.96
N TYR A 153 -3.81 -0.24 27.13
CA TYR A 153 -3.91 0.65 28.30
C TYR A 153 -3.09 1.92 28.18
N ILE A 154 -1.94 1.92 27.49
CA ILE A 154 -0.98 3.04 27.51
C ILE A 154 -1.28 4.05 26.40
N MET A 155 -1.49 3.56 25.19
CA MET A 155 -1.70 4.35 23.97
C MET A 155 -2.86 5.38 24.05
N PRO A 156 -3.99 5.13 24.75
CA PRO A 156 -5.06 6.11 24.91
C PRO A 156 -4.63 7.33 25.70
N PHE A 157 -3.81 7.15 26.75
CA PHE A 157 -3.30 8.28 27.52
C PHE A 157 -2.30 9.09 26.71
N VAL A 158 -1.45 8.43 25.91
CA VAL A 158 -0.51 9.10 25.01
C VAL A 158 -1.25 9.92 23.95
N PHE A 159 -2.22 9.31 23.25
CA PHE A 159 -3.00 9.99 22.22
C PHE A 159 -3.95 11.04 22.80
N GLY A 160 -4.50 10.82 23.99
CA GLY A 160 -5.31 11.79 24.72
C GLY A 160 -4.49 13.01 25.15
N ALA A 161 -3.28 12.80 25.70
CA ALA A 161 -2.35 13.87 26.04
C ALA A 161 -1.92 14.65 24.79
N LEU A 162 -1.66 13.96 23.67
CA LEU A 162 -1.36 14.59 22.39
C LEU A 162 -2.54 15.41 21.84
N THR A 163 -3.77 14.89 21.96
CA THR A 163 -4.99 15.63 21.59
C THR A 163 -5.08 16.93 22.38
N LEU A 164 -4.90 16.87 23.70
CA LEU A 164 -4.97 18.03 24.57
C LEU A 164 -3.82 19.01 24.33
N THR A 165 -2.62 18.50 24.04
CA THR A 165 -1.46 19.31 23.63
C THR A 165 -1.78 20.11 22.37
N LEU A 166 -2.31 19.46 21.33
CA LEU A 166 -2.68 20.15 20.09
C LEU A 166 -3.74 21.23 20.30
N VAL A 167 -4.71 21.01 21.21
CA VAL A 167 -5.68 22.03 21.61
C VAL A 167 -4.98 23.25 22.22
N PHE A 168 -4.08 23.03 23.18
CA PHE A 168 -3.39 24.13 23.86
C PHE A 168 -2.31 24.80 23.00
N GLU A 169 -1.70 24.10 22.04
CA GLU A 169 -0.88 24.70 20.99
C GLU A 169 -1.71 25.65 20.10
N ALA A 170 -2.90 25.22 19.67
CA ALA A 170 -3.78 26.06 18.87
C ALA A 170 -4.25 27.30 19.64
N VAL A 171 -4.59 27.17 20.93
CA VAL A 171 -4.91 28.30 21.82
C VAL A 171 -3.67 29.14 22.13
N GLY A 172 -2.50 28.51 22.18
CA GLY A 172 -1.19 29.11 22.43
C GLY A 172 -0.78 30.15 21.39
N LEU A 173 -1.36 30.08 20.19
CA LEU A 173 -1.21 31.12 19.17
C LEU A 173 -1.84 32.47 19.59
N PHE A 174 -2.82 32.45 20.50
CA PHE A 174 -3.52 33.63 21.01
C PHE A 174 -3.19 33.98 22.47
N GLY A 175 -2.76 33.01 23.29
CA GLY A 175 -2.48 33.22 24.71
C GLY A 175 -1.25 32.48 25.21
N GLN A 176 -0.31 33.20 25.85
CA GLN A 176 0.94 32.60 26.36
C GLN A 176 0.73 31.53 27.44
N TRP A 177 -0.30 31.68 28.29
CA TRP A 177 -0.61 30.71 29.35
C TRP A 177 -0.91 29.31 28.79
N ALA A 178 -1.51 29.24 27.59
CA ALA A 178 -1.84 27.97 26.96
C ALA A 178 -0.59 27.21 26.51
N LEU A 179 0.50 27.91 26.15
CA LEU A 179 1.78 27.27 25.84
C LEU A 179 2.43 26.62 27.06
N VAL A 180 2.22 27.16 28.27
CA VAL A 180 2.66 26.51 29.52
C VAL A 180 1.89 25.22 29.76
N VAL A 181 0.57 25.25 29.52
CA VAL A 181 -0.27 24.04 29.63
C VAL A 181 0.13 23.01 28.57
N SER A 182 0.39 23.44 27.33
CA SER A 182 0.93 22.59 26.26
C SER A 182 2.24 21.94 26.69
N GLY A 183 3.22 22.72 27.15
CA GLY A 183 4.51 22.19 27.60
C GLY A 183 4.41 21.21 28.78
N THR A 184 3.47 21.41 29.71
CA THR A 184 3.25 20.44 30.80
C THR A 184 2.63 19.14 30.30
N LEU A 185 1.72 19.19 29.33
CA LEU A 185 1.15 18.00 28.69
C LEU A 185 2.16 17.26 27.82
N GLU A 186 3.07 17.97 27.17
CA GLU A 186 4.18 17.38 26.42
C GLU A 186 5.13 16.61 27.34
N LEU A 187 5.37 17.09 28.57
CA LEU A 187 6.10 16.31 29.58
C LEU A 187 5.35 15.03 29.97
N VAL A 188 4.01 15.04 30.01
CA VAL A 188 3.22 13.82 30.22
C VAL A 188 3.41 12.84 29.06
N ILE A 189 3.42 13.33 27.81
CA ILE A 189 3.72 12.51 26.62
C ILE A 189 5.13 11.91 26.72
N VAL A 190 6.12 12.70 27.16
CA VAL A 190 7.50 12.23 27.36
C VAL A 190 7.54 11.11 28.42
N LEU A 191 6.92 11.31 29.58
CA LEU A 191 6.91 10.32 30.66
C LEU A 191 6.18 9.02 30.26
N CYS A 192 4.96 9.13 29.73
CA CYS A 192 4.17 7.98 29.30
C CYS A 192 4.79 7.29 28.09
N GLY A 193 5.36 8.05 27.16
CA GLY A 193 6.02 7.53 25.96
C GLY A 193 7.34 6.81 26.29
N LEU A 194 8.16 7.35 27.21
CA LEU A 194 9.37 6.69 27.70
C LEU A 194 9.01 5.42 28.48
N TYR A 195 8.02 5.49 29.37
CA TYR A 195 7.52 4.32 30.09
C TYR A 195 7.01 3.25 29.12
N GLY A 196 6.15 3.62 28.17
CA GLY A 196 5.60 2.70 27.17
C GLY A 196 6.66 2.12 26.24
N GLY A 197 7.60 2.94 25.78
CA GLY A 197 8.73 2.52 24.96
C GLY A 197 9.67 1.58 25.70
N ALA A 198 10.03 1.90 26.95
CA ALA A 198 10.85 1.05 27.80
C ALA A 198 10.14 -0.27 28.15
N ALA A 199 8.84 -0.21 28.44
CA ALA A 199 8.04 -1.40 28.73
C ALA A 199 7.89 -2.32 27.50
N LEU A 200 7.65 -1.76 26.31
CA LEU A 200 7.59 -2.54 25.06
C LEU A 200 8.95 -3.05 24.62
N LEU A 201 10.02 -2.30 24.84
CA LEU A 201 11.38 -2.76 24.58
C LEU A 201 11.78 -3.86 25.55
N LEU A 202 11.47 -3.71 26.84
CA LEU A 202 11.67 -4.73 27.85
C LEU A 202 10.82 -5.95 27.52
N LYS A 203 9.56 -5.79 27.12
CA LYS A 203 8.68 -6.86 26.61
C LYS A 203 9.28 -7.54 25.38
N GLY A 204 9.82 -6.81 24.42
CA GLY A 204 10.49 -7.39 23.25
C GLY A 204 11.72 -8.22 23.63
N ILE A 205 12.44 -7.78 24.68
CA ILE A 205 13.58 -8.50 25.25
C ILE A 205 13.12 -9.71 26.09
N THR A 206 12.04 -9.58 26.87
CA THR A 206 11.55 -10.56 27.86
C THR A 206 10.49 -11.52 27.32
N GLN A 207 9.82 -11.24 26.19
CA GLN A 207 8.97 -12.21 25.47
C GLN A 207 9.77 -13.40 24.95
N ARG A 208 11.10 -13.34 25.04
CA ARG A 208 11.99 -14.48 24.85
C ARG A 208 12.12 -15.37 26.11
N TYR A 209 11.74 -14.89 27.30
CA TYR A 209 11.93 -15.54 28.61
C TYR A 209 10.94 -15.09 29.70
N VAL A 210 9.64 -15.44 29.62
CA VAL A 210 8.68 -15.42 30.77
C VAL A 210 7.87 -14.10 30.99
N LEU A 211 6.61 -14.10 30.53
CA LEU A 211 5.37 -13.72 31.26
C LEU A 211 4.17 -13.53 30.29
N PRO A 212 3.11 -14.37 30.36
CA PRO A 212 1.85 -14.10 29.69
C PRO A 212 0.99 -13.21 30.61
N GLY A 213 0.77 -11.92 30.26
CA GLY A 213 -0.11 -11.10 31.10
C GLY A 213 -0.05 -9.57 30.95
N PHE A 214 0.28 -9.01 29.80
CA PHE A 214 0.10 -7.57 29.56
C PHE A 214 -0.84 -7.35 28.36
N GLY A 215 -2.02 -6.78 28.62
CA GLY A 215 -2.93 -6.28 27.58
C GLY A 215 -4.36 -6.83 27.62
N ASN A 216 -5.11 -6.57 28.67
CA ASN A 216 -6.57 -6.52 28.53
C ASN A 216 -6.98 -5.10 28.08
N ALA A 217 -8.09 -4.95 27.36
CA ALA A 217 -8.55 -3.62 26.99
C ALA A 217 -9.09 -2.87 28.23
N LEU A 218 -8.95 -1.55 28.26
CA LEU A 218 -9.56 -0.71 29.31
C LEU A 218 -11.09 -0.80 29.25
N PHE A 219 -11.63 -1.00 28.04
CA PHE A 219 -13.01 -1.37 27.79
C PHE A 219 -13.07 -2.65 26.95
N ASN A 220 -13.74 -3.67 27.47
CA ASN A 220 -14.00 -4.88 26.71
C ASN A 220 -15.23 -4.63 25.82
N VAL A 221 -15.01 -4.18 24.58
CA VAL A 221 -16.05 -3.86 23.59
C VAL A 221 -16.95 -5.09 23.27
N LEU A 222 -16.50 -6.30 23.64
CA LEU A 222 -17.26 -7.54 23.56
C LEU A 222 -18.43 -7.65 24.57
N LEU A 223 -18.49 -6.80 25.60
CA LEU A 223 -19.59 -6.80 26.58
C LEU A 223 -20.80 -5.96 26.19
N LEU A 224 -20.73 -5.18 25.10
CA LEU A 224 -21.85 -4.36 24.62
C LEU A 224 -22.90 -5.13 23.77
N GLY A 225 -22.76 -6.46 23.63
CA GLY A 225 -23.68 -7.27 22.83
C GLY A 225 -23.96 -8.68 23.35
N SER A 226 -23.51 -9.04 24.56
CA SER A 226 -23.80 -10.34 25.18
C SER A 226 -25.18 -10.35 25.87
N ALA A 227 -26.23 -10.05 25.11
CA ALA A 227 -27.57 -10.51 25.43
C ALA A 227 -27.92 -11.62 24.43
N ASN A 228 -27.93 -12.86 24.94
CA ASN A 228 -28.40 -14.08 24.30
C ASN A 228 -29.34 -13.86 23.10
N ARG A 229 -28.81 -14.01 21.88
CA ARG A 229 -29.61 -14.44 20.73
C ARG A 229 -28.84 -15.48 19.93
N ASN A 230 -29.28 -16.73 20.10
CA ASN A 230 -29.05 -17.80 19.13
C ASN A 230 -29.60 -17.34 17.78
N SER A 231 -28.73 -16.97 16.84
CA SER A 231 -29.10 -17.00 15.43
C SER A 231 -27.96 -17.60 14.59
N SER A 232 -28.40 -18.46 13.70
CA SER A 232 -27.67 -19.26 12.72
C SER A 232 -26.50 -18.54 12.07
N LYS A 233 -25.33 -19.20 12.07
CA LYS A 233 -24.18 -18.85 11.23
C LYS A 233 -24.64 -18.75 9.77
N SER A 234 -24.71 -17.53 9.23
CA SER A 234 -24.73 -17.34 7.78
C SER A 234 -23.34 -17.68 7.26
N ILE A 235 -23.31 -18.64 6.34
CA ILE A 235 -22.16 -19.03 5.55
C ILE A 235 -21.85 -17.84 4.61
N GLY A 236 -20.90 -16.98 4.97
CA GLY A 236 -20.54 -15.86 4.09
C GLY A 236 -19.47 -14.88 4.57
N GLU A 237 -19.26 -14.72 5.87
CA GLU A 237 -18.37 -13.66 6.38
C GLU A 237 -17.36 -14.18 7.41
N GLU A 238 -16.50 -15.10 6.99
CA GLU A 238 -15.18 -15.22 7.63
C GLU A 238 -14.35 -14.00 7.21
N LYS A 239 -14.04 -13.10 8.16
CA LYS A 239 -13.11 -11.99 7.95
C LYS A 239 -11.85 -12.53 7.26
N LYS A 240 -11.42 -11.87 6.18
CA LYS A 240 -10.13 -12.07 5.50
C LYS A 240 -8.97 -11.82 6.48
N LYS A 241 -8.69 -12.76 7.38
CA LYS A 241 -7.49 -12.77 8.24
C LYS A 241 -6.21 -13.18 7.48
N ASN A 242 -6.29 -13.31 6.15
CA ASN A 242 -5.25 -13.93 5.30
C ASN A 242 -4.63 -12.97 4.26
N THR A 243 -4.45 -11.67 4.52
CA THR A 243 -3.59 -10.81 3.66
C THR A 243 -2.16 -10.75 4.21
N LYS A 244 -1.18 -10.17 3.48
CA LYS A 244 0.19 -9.70 3.84
C LYS A 244 0.30 -8.58 4.90
N TYR A 245 -0.68 -7.70 4.82
CA TYR A 245 -0.59 -6.32 5.30
C TYR A 245 -1.90 -5.89 5.97
N ALA A 246 -1.83 -4.90 6.86
CA ALA A 246 -3.01 -4.30 7.50
C ALA A 246 -3.90 -3.54 6.49
N GLU A 247 -5.15 -3.27 6.86
CA GLU A 247 -6.16 -2.56 6.04
C GLU A 247 -5.82 -1.07 5.97
N PRO A 248 -5.58 -0.52 4.77
CA PRO A 248 -5.20 0.88 4.61
C PRO A 248 -6.40 1.83 4.57
N MET A 249 -7.65 1.33 4.63
CA MET A 249 -8.84 2.17 4.54
C MET A 249 -8.90 3.27 5.60
N PRO A 250 -8.63 3.00 6.90
CA PRO A 250 -8.64 4.05 7.92
C PRO A 250 -7.63 5.16 7.61
N LEU A 251 -6.43 4.80 7.16
CA LEU A 251 -5.38 5.77 6.81
C LEU A 251 -5.80 6.69 5.65
N GLY A 252 -6.34 6.12 4.57
CA GLY A 252 -6.77 6.90 3.41
C GLY A 252 -7.91 7.87 3.77
N ASN A 253 -8.89 7.42 4.56
CA ASN A 253 -10.03 8.23 4.99
C ASN A 253 -9.65 9.32 6.03
N ILE A 254 -8.62 9.08 6.86
CA ILE A 254 -8.04 10.12 7.74
C ILE A 254 -7.46 11.25 6.90
N CYS A 255 -6.71 10.90 5.86
CA CYS A 255 -6.11 11.91 4.97
C CYS A 255 -7.21 12.76 4.30
N ASP A 256 -8.29 12.15 3.86
CA ASP A 256 -9.45 12.87 3.31
C ASP A 256 -10.09 13.85 4.31
N THR A 257 -10.14 13.46 5.59
CA THR A 257 -10.64 14.32 6.67
C THR A 257 -9.75 15.56 6.84
N ILE A 258 -8.42 15.39 6.85
CA ILE A 258 -7.47 16.50 7.05
C ILE A 258 -7.57 17.52 5.91
N SER A 259 -7.48 17.05 4.67
CA SER A 259 -7.47 17.94 3.50
C SER A 259 -8.78 18.74 3.41
N ALA A 260 -9.93 18.08 3.56
CA ALA A 260 -11.23 18.74 3.50
C ALA A 260 -11.40 19.78 4.62
N PHE A 261 -10.90 19.50 5.83
CA PHE A 261 -11.00 20.43 6.95
C PHE A 261 -10.19 21.71 6.72
N ILE A 262 -8.97 21.60 6.20
CA ILE A 262 -8.12 22.75 5.85
C ILE A 262 -8.81 23.61 4.78
N PHE A 263 -9.41 22.99 3.76
CA PHE A 263 -10.15 23.71 2.73
C PHE A 263 -11.42 24.36 3.25
N ALA A 264 -12.13 23.75 4.21
CA ALA A 264 -13.31 24.37 4.82
C ALA A 264 -12.97 25.71 5.50
N PHE A 265 -11.86 25.76 6.26
CA PHE A 265 -11.39 26.99 6.93
C PHE A 265 -11.03 28.08 5.92
N TYR A 266 -10.37 27.70 4.82
CA TYR A 266 -10.07 28.62 3.73
C TYR A 266 -11.35 29.17 3.07
N CYS A 267 -12.31 28.30 2.76
CA CYS A 267 -13.55 28.68 2.10
C CYS A 267 -14.46 29.59 2.94
N PHE A 268 -14.46 29.42 4.27
CA PHE A 268 -15.19 30.30 5.19
C PHE A 268 -14.46 31.61 5.50
N GLY A 269 -13.31 31.86 4.87
CA GLY A 269 -12.57 33.13 4.98
C GLY A 269 -11.73 33.26 6.24
N TYR A 270 -11.49 32.17 6.99
CA TYR A 270 -10.58 32.18 8.14
C TYR A 270 -9.12 32.32 7.71
N MET A 271 -8.78 31.79 6.53
CA MET A 271 -7.46 31.93 5.92
C MET A 271 -7.58 32.72 4.62
N LYS A 272 -6.78 33.78 4.45
CA LYS A 272 -6.74 34.57 3.20
C LYS A 272 -5.69 34.09 2.21
N ILE A 273 -4.57 33.53 2.70
CA ILE A 273 -3.45 33.07 1.89
C ILE A 273 -3.26 31.57 2.11
N PHE A 274 -3.22 30.80 1.02
CA PHE A 274 -3.14 29.33 1.06
C PHE A 274 -1.69 28.83 0.98
N TYR A 275 -0.77 29.45 1.72
CA TYR A 275 0.66 29.09 1.70
C TYR A 275 0.96 27.86 2.54
N VAL A 276 0.76 27.95 3.86
CA VAL A 276 1.01 26.86 4.82
C VAL A 276 0.01 25.72 4.60
N GLY A 277 -1.25 26.04 4.28
CA GLY A 277 -2.27 25.07 3.89
C GLY A 277 -1.82 24.17 2.74
N ALA A 278 -1.12 24.72 1.74
CA ALA A 278 -0.65 23.92 0.61
C ALA A 278 0.45 22.91 1.00
N VAL A 279 1.32 23.29 1.93
CA VAL A 279 2.36 22.39 2.46
C VAL A 279 1.74 21.25 3.27
N TRP A 280 0.78 21.56 4.13
CA TRP A 280 0.08 20.56 4.95
C TRP A 280 -0.70 19.57 4.10
N VAL A 281 -1.46 20.07 3.11
CA VAL A 281 -2.20 19.20 2.18
C VAL A 281 -1.24 18.36 1.34
N THR A 282 -0.07 18.87 0.96
CA THR A 282 0.94 18.10 0.22
C THR A 282 1.50 16.94 1.05
N ILE A 283 1.90 17.19 2.29
CA ILE A 283 2.38 16.14 3.21
C ILE A 283 1.30 15.09 3.44
N ASN A 284 0.06 15.53 3.62
CA ASN A 284 -1.08 14.64 3.82
C ASN A 284 -1.43 13.82 2.56
N ALA A 285 -1.34 14.42 1.37
CA ALA A 285 -1.54 13.73 0.10
C ALA A 285 -0.49 12.61 -0.11
N ILE A 286 0.75 12.81 0.33
CA ILE A 286 1.79 11.77 0.33
C ILE A 286 1.41 10.62 1.28
N SER A 287 0.90 10.90 2.48
CA SER A 287 0.36 9.88 3.38
C SER A 287 -0.80 9.09 2.75
N GLN A 288 -1.66 9.78 1.99
CA GLN A 288 -2.74 9.14 1.25
C GLN A 288 -2.24 8.25 0.10
N LEU A 289 -1.13 8.62 -0.56
CA LEU A 289 -0.46 7.75 -1.53
C LEU A 289 0.08 6.48 -0.88
N PHE A 290 0.56 6.53 0.36
CA PHE A 290 0.92 5.29 1.07
C PHE A 290 -0.30 4.39 1.31
N ALA A 291 -1.48 4.94 1.60
CA ALA A 291 -2.71 4.14 1.68
C ALA A 291 -3.06 3.48 0.32
N SER A 292 -2.89 4.21 -0.79
CA SER A 292 -3.02 3.66 -2.15
C SER A 292 -2.01 2.53 -2.39
N TYR A 293 -0.75 2.72 -2.02
CA TYR A 293 0.33 1.73 -2.19
C TYR A 293 0.10 0.45 -1.35
N TYR A 294 -0.33 0.57 -0.10
CA TYR A 294 -0.68 -0.60 0.72
C TYR A 294 -1.93 -1.32 0.22
N SER A 295 -2.89 -0.59 -0.37
CA SER A 295 -4.05 -1.20 -1.04
C SER A 295 -3.60 -2.02 -2.24
N TYR A 296 -2.61 -1.52 -2.97
CA TYR A 296 -2.00 -2.20 -4.10
C TYR A 296 -1.28 -3.48 -3.68
N LEU A 297 -0.48 -3.44 -2.60
CA LEU A 297 0.17 -4.62 -2.03
C LEU A 297 -0.80 -5.71 -1.54
N ARG A 298 -2.06 -5.35 -1.31
CA ARG A 298 -3.15 -6.27 -0.95
C ARG A 298 -3.98 -6.75 -2.15
N ASP A 299 -3.58 -6.39 -3.37
CA ASP A 299 -4.33 -6.66 -4.60
C ASP A 299 -5.76 -6.06 -4.61
N ASP A 300 -6.00 -4.96 -3.88
CA ASP A 300 -7.28 -4.23 -3.92
C ASP A 300 -7.20 -3.01 -4.84
N VAL A 301 -7.58 -3.24 -6.10
CA VAL A 301 -7.56 -2.25 -7.17
C VAL A 301 -8.48 -1.06 -6.90
N TYR A 302 -9.64 -1.30 -6.29
CA TYR A 302 -10.62 -0.24 -6.06
C TYR A 302 -10.07 0.80 -5.06
N TYR A 303 -9.55 0.37 -3.92
CA TYR A 303 -8.98 1.32 -2.94
C TYR A 303 -7.65 1.91 -3.39
N THR A 304 -6.85 1.16 -4.15
CA THR A 304 -5.63 1.70 -4.79
C THR A 304 -5.95 2.91 -5.65
N THR A 305 -6.97 2.79 -6.50
CA THR A 305 -7.37 3.82 -7.46
C THR A 305 -8.15 4.95 -6.78
N LYS A 306 -9.02 4.65 -5.80
CA LYS A 306 -9.75 5.64 -4.97
C LYS A 306 -8.79 6.59 -4.24
N PHE A 307 -7.90 6.05 -3.41
CA PHE A 307 -6.98 6.88 -2.62
C PHE A 307 -5.96 7.62 -3.50
N GLY A 308 -5.56 7.02 -4.63
CA GLY A 308 -4.76 7.72 -5.63
C GLY A 308 -5.51 8.91 -6.24
N LEU A 309 -6.80 8.75 -6.61
CA LEU A 309 -7.63 9.83 -7.14
C LEU A 309 -7.86 10.95 -6.13
N HIS A 310 -8.16 10.60 -4.88
CA HIS A 310 -8.38 11.59 -3.82
C HIS A 310 -7.11 12.40 -3.54
N SER A 311 -5.96 11.72 -3.43
CA SER A 311 -4.66 12.39 -3.25
C SER A 311 -4.35 13.34 -4.41
N LEU A 312 -4.64 12.91 -5.65
CA LEU A 312 -4.48 13.74 -6.84
C LEU A 312 -5.38 14.98 -6.80
N TYR A 313 -6.65 14.80 -6.44
CA TYR A 313 -7.63 15.88 -6.30
C TYR A 313 -7.19 16.92 -5.28
N TRP A 314 -6.78 16.49 -4.08
CA TRP A 314 -6.35 17.41 -3.02
C TRP A 314 -5.09 18.17 -3.39
N LEU A 315 -4.12 17.50 -4.03
CA LEU A 315 -2.86 18.12 -4.42
C LEU A 315 -3.07 19.16 -5.53
N VAL A 316 -3.87 18.85 -6.56
CA VAL A 316 -4.18 19.80 -7.65
C VAL A 316 -4.86 21.06 -7.12
N ASN A 317 -5.94 20.90 -6.34
CA ASN A 317 -6.67 22.05 -5.79
C ASN A 317 -5.82 22.87 -4.82
N SER A 318 -4.94 22.21 -4.05
CA SER A 318 -4.04 22.88 -3.10
C SER A 318 -3.06 23.80 -3.81
N TRP A 319 -2.39 23.29 -4.84
CA TRP A 319 -1.42 24.07 -5.59
C TRP A 319 -2.06 25.10 -6.53
N GLU A 320 -3.28 24.89 -7.01
CA GLU A 320 -4.05 25.94 -7.67
C GLU A 320 -4.33 27.11 -6.71
N ASN A 321 -4.85 26.85 -5.52
CA ASN A 321 -5.15 27.90 -4.54
C ASN A 321 -3.87 28.58 -4.01
N PHE A 322 -2.76 27.85 -3.93
CA PHE A 322 -1.45 28.44 -3.68
C PHE A 322 -1.06 29.44 -4.78
N VAL A 323 -1.15 29.04 -6.05
CA VAL A 323 -0.82 29.92 -7.18
C VAL A 323 -1.73 31.13 -7.23
N LEU A 324 -3.04 30.93 -7.02
CA LEU A 324 -4.03 32.00 -6.92
C LEU A 324 -3.68 33.01 -5.83
N THR A 325 -3.40 32.54 -4.61
CA THR A 325 -3.24 33.46 -3.46
C THR A 325 -1.85 34.10 -3.35
N VAL A 326 -0.81 33.42 -3.82
CA VAL A 326 0.59 33.87 -3.68
C VAL A 326 1.09 34.59 -4.92
N PHE A 327 0.83 34.04 -6.11
CA PHE A 327 1.37 34.59 -7.37
C PHE A 327 0.40 35.53 -8.08
N ILE A 328 -0.92 35.30 -7.98
CA ILE A 328 -1.92 35.97 -8.81
C ILE A 328 -2.83 36.87 -7.94
N GLN A 329 -2.31 38.02 -7.52
CA GLN A 329 -3.07 39.01 -6.73
C GLN A 329 -3.89 39.99 -7.61
N SER A 330 -4.63 39.49 -8.61
CA SER A 330 -5.33 40.35 -9.61
C SER A 330 -6.86 40.20 -9.60
N GLU A 331 -7.59 41.26 -9.99
CA GLU A 331 -9.06 41.26 -10.06
C GLU A 331 -9.63 40.47 -11.27
N ASN A 332 -8.81 40.15 -12.28
CA ASN A 332 -9.22 39.48 -13.54
C ASN A 332 -9.22 37.94 -13.47
N VAL A 333 -9.08 37.36 -12.26
CA VAL A 333 -9.00 35.91 -12.06
C VAL A 333 -10.26 35.18 -12.51
N GLU A 334 -11.45 35.76 -12.29
CA GLU A 334 -12.73 35.14 -12.63
C GLU A 334 -12.86 34.82 -14.12
N GLN A 335 -12.50 35.77 -14.98
CA GLN A 335 -12.57 35.59 -16.44
C GLN A 335 -11.55 34.55 -16.93
N SER A 336 -10.40 34.46 -16.24
CA SER A 336 -9.35 33.49 -16.55
C SER A 336 -9.78 32.07 -16.19
N ARG A 337 -10.47 31.89 -15.04
CA ARG A 337 -10.95 30.60 -14.51
C ARG A 337 -12.04 29.96 -15.38
N VAL A 338 -12.98 30.73 -15.95
CA VAL A 338 -14.07 30.16 -16.78
C VAL A 338 -13.55 29.31 -17.94
N GLY A 339 -12.36 29.63 -18.48
CA GLY A 339 -11.72 28.88 -19.56
C GLY A 339 -11.08 27.55 -19.14
N MET A 340 -11.02 27.21 -17.85
CA MET A 340 -10.45 25.95 -17.36
C MET A 340 -11.51 24.83 -17.38
N ILE A 341 -11.16 23.71 -18.02
CA ILE A 341 -12.09 22.58 -18.24
C ILE A 341 -11.68 21.35 -17.41
N GLY A 342 -10.48 21.33 -16.82
CA GLY A 342 -9.93 20.19 -16.07
C GLY A 342 -10.85 19.65 -14.96
N SER A 343 -11.62 20.49 -14.28
CA SER A 343 -12.57 20.09 -13.22
C SER A 343 -13.66 19.13 -13.71
N TRP A 344 -14.04 19.18 -14.98
CA TRP A 344 -15.02 18.25 -15.56
C TRP A 344 -14.50 16.81 -15.62
N PHE A 345 -13.18 16.62 -15.77
CA PHE A 345 -12.58 15.29 -15.74
C PHE A 345 -12.76 14.63 -14.37
N PHE A 346 -12.50 15.36 -13.29
CA PHE A 346 -12.71 14.87 -11.93
C PHE A 346 -14.16 14.45 -11.69
N LEU A 347 -15.12 15.26 -12.15
CA LEU A 347 -16.54 14.92 -12.03
C LEU A 347 -16.89 13.61 -12.73
N ILE A 348 -16.45 13.43 -13.99
CA ILE A 348 -16.72 12.22 -14.76
C ILE A 348 -16.15 10.99 -14.06
N ILE A 349 -14.89 11.06 -13.60
CA ILE A 349 -14.25 9.95 -12.88
C ILE A 349 -14.93 9.69 -11.54
N ALA A 350 -15.29 10.72 -10.77
CA ALA A 350 -15.98 10.59 -9.50
C ALA A 350 -17.35 9.90 -9.65
N ILE A 351 -18.10 10.23 -10.72
CA ILE A 351 -19.35 9.54 -11.06
C ILE A 351 -19.10 8.06 -11.37
N ILE A 352 -18.05 7.74 -12.13
CA ILE A 352 -17.67 6.35 -12.42
C ILE A 352 -17.38 5.58 -11.12
N PHE A 353 -16.62 6.16 -10.18
CA PHE A 353 -16.35 5.55 -8.87
C PHE A 353 -17.62 5.37 -8.05
N CYS A 354 -18.49 6.38 -8.01
CA CYS A 354 -19.78 6.31 -7.34
C CYS A 354 -20.63 5.15 -7.88
N LEU A 355 -20.71 5.00 -9.21
CA LEU A 355 -21.40 3.88 -9.86
C LEU A 355 -20.76 2.52 -9.53
N MET A 356 -19.43 2.44 -9.53
CA MET A 356 -18.72 1.20 -9.18
C MET A 356 -18.93 0.82 -7.71
N SER A 357 -19.07 1.80 -6.81
CA SER A 357 -19.26 1.56 -5.38
C SER A 357 -20.63 0.98 -5.01
N ILE A 358 -21.60 0.94 -5.93
CA ILE A 358 -22.93 0.35 -5.71
C ILE A 358 -22.86 -1.15 -5.35
N ASN A 359 -21.76 -1.82 -5.73
CA ASN A 359 -21.48 -3.21 -5.35
C ASN A 359 -20.81 -3.36 -3.97
N ARG A 360 -20.54 -2.25 -3.26
CA ARG A 360 -19.92 -2.19 -1.92
C ARG A 360 -20.96 -1.74 -0.89
N ASP A 361 -20.46 -1.47 0.32
CA ASP A 361 -21.26 -1.08 1.48
C ASP A 361 -21.89 0.30 1.28
N ILE A 362 -23.08 0.52 1.88
CA ILE A 362 -23.81 1.79 1.78
C ILE A 362 -22.96 2.98 2.24
N LEU A 363 -22.14 2.81 3.28
CA LEU A 363 -21.28 3.88 3.77
C LEU A 363 -20.24 4.32 2.73
N GLU A 364 -19.71 3.38 1.96
CA GLU A 364 -18.75 3.67 0.88
C GLU A 364 -19.42 4.40 -0.28
N VAL A 365 -20.64 3.99 -0.64
CA VAL A 365 -21.46 4.72 -1.63
C VAL A 365 -21.73 6.16 -1.16
N ALA A 366 -22.17 6.33 0.08
CA ALA A 366 -22.47 7.65 0.64
C ALA A 366 -21.23 8.56 0.65
N HIS A 367 -20.06 8.01 0.99
CA HIS A 367 -18.80 8.74 0.94
C HIS A 367 -18.43 9.20 -0.48
N ASN A 368 -18.60 8.33 -1.49
CA ASN A 368 -18.36 8.69 -2.89
C ASN A 368 -19.38 9.70 -3.44
N VAL A 369 -20.64 9.63 -3.00
CA VAL A 369 -21.65 10.67 -3.33
C VAL A 369 -21.21 12.03 -2.80
N CYS A 370 -20.69 12.06 -1.57
CA CYS A 370 -20.13 13.30 -1.00
C CYS A 370 -18.89 13.79 -1.78
N PHE A 371 -18.04 12.86 -2.25
CA PHE A 371 -16.91 13.21 -3.12
C PHE A 371 -17.39 13.77 -4.48
N VAL A 372 -18.46 13.24 -5.07
CA VAL A 372 -19.07 13.80 -6.29
C VAL A 372 -19.55 15.23 -6.03
N LEU A 373 -20.29 15.48 -4.94
CA LEU A 373 -20.72 16.84 -4.56
C LEU A 373 -19.54 17.81 -4.41
N LEU A 374 -18.43 17.31 -3.84
CA LEU A 374 -17.20 18.06 -3.67
C LEU A 374 -16.58 18.43 -5.03
N THR A 375 -16.49 17.49 -5.98
CA THR A 375 -16.03 17.80 -7.35
C THR A 375 -16.94 18.77 -8.11
N ILE A 376 -18.27 18.70 -7.91
CA ILE A 376 -19.24 19.64 -8.50
C ILE A 376 -18.97 21.06 -8.00
N SER A 377 -18.66 21.22 -6.71
CA SER A 377 -18.42 22.53 -6.12
C SER A 377 -17.13 23.21 -6.62
N THR A 378 -16.19 22.44 -7.16
CA THR A 378 -14.93 22.94 -7.75
C THR A 378 -14.98 23.21 -9.26
N ILE A 379 -16.17 23.18 -9.87
CA ILE A 379 -16.32 23.51 -11.30
C ILE A 379 -16.03 25.00 -11.52
N HIS A 380 -15.05 25.30 -12.38
CA HIS A 380 -14.55 26.66 -12.62
C HIS A 380 -15.58 27.60 -13.29
N GLN A 381 -16.63 27.06 -13.90
CA GLN A 381 -17.72 27.85 -14.49
C GLN A 381 -18.72 28.38 -13.44
N ILE A 382 -18.64 27.92 -12.19
CA ILE A 382 -19.46 28.46 -11.09
C ILE A 382 -18.84 29.80 -10.65
N PRO A 383 -19.62 30.89 -10.50
CA PRO A 383 -19.10 32.18 -10.05
C PRO A 383 -18.36 32.06 -8.71
N ALA A 384 -17.19 32.70 -8.54
CA ALA A 384 -16.34 32.44 -7.38
C ALA A 384 -17.02 32.64 -6.03
N ARG A 385 -17.77 33.74 -5.86
CA ARG A 385 -18.46 34.04 -4.59
C ARG A 385 -19.42 32.92 -4.16
N GLY A 386 -20.11 32.30 -5.11
CA GLY A 386 -20.97 31.14 -4.85
C GLY A 386 -20.17 29.84 -4.68
N SER A 387 -19.09 29.68 -5.45
CA SER A 387 -18.26 28.47 -5.44
C SER A 387 -17.56 28.24 -4.10
N TYR A 388 -17.01 29.28 -3.45
CA TYR A 388 -16.30 29.12 -2.18
C TYR A 388 -17.24 28.67 -1.06
N ILE A 389 -18.44 29.25 -0.96
CA ILE A 389 -19.43 28.85 0.05
C ILE A 389 -19.90 27.42 -0.21
N LEU A 390 -20.25 27.08 -1.45
CA LEU A 390 -20.67 25.73 -1.81
C LEU A 390 -19.58 24.69 -1.53
N PHE A 391 -18.32 25.01 -1.88
CA PHE A 391 -17.17 24.16 -1.64
C PHE A 391 -16.85 24.00 -0.15
N GLY A 392 -16.97 25.07 0.65
CA GLY A 392 -16.80 25.00 2.10
C GLY A 392 -17.85 24.12 2.79
N VAL A 393 -19.11 24.21 2.35
CA VAL A 393 -20.19 23.33 2.85
C VAL A 393 -19.95 21.88 2.43
N ALA A 394 -19.58 21.64 1.18
CA ALA A 394 -19.25 20.31 0.68
C ALA A 394 -18.06 19.70 1.46
N CYS A 395 -17.01 20.47 1.71
CA CYS A 395 -15.86 20.05 2.53
C CYS A 395 -16.27 19.71 3.96
N SER A 396 -17.19 20.47 4.56
CA SER A 396 -17.68 20.20 5.91
C SER A 396 -18.46 18.88 5.99
N ILE A 397 -19.37 18.65 5.05
CA ILE A 397 -20.13 17.38 4.95
C ILE A 397 -19.16 16.22 4.71
N TYR A 398 -18.23 16.38 3.78
CA TYR A 398 -17.24 15.36 3.45
C TYR A 398 -16.32 15.05 4.63
N THR A 399 -15.92 16.04 5.42
CA THR A 399 -15.14 15.85 6.66
C THR A 399 -15.92 14.98 7.64
N ILE A 400 -17.18 15.31 7.93
CA ILE A 400 -18.01 14.55 8.89
C ILE A 400 -18.15 13.09 8.43
N MET A 401 -18.43 12.88 7.13
CA MET A 401 -18.55 11.54 6.57
C MET A 401 -17.23 10.76 6.59
N SER A 402 -16.11 11.41 6.27
CA SER A 402 -14.75 10.82 6.28
C SER A 402 -14.30 10.47 7.69
N LEU A 403 -14.68 11.29 8.67
CA LEU A 403 -14.42 11.07 10.08
C LEU A 403 -15.22 9.87 10.62
N TYR A 404 -16.50 9.77 10.24
CA TYR A 404 -17.34 8.64 10.61
C TYR A 404 -16.88 7.31 9.99
N ILE A 405 -16.56 7.29 8.68
CA ILE A 405 -16.07 6.07 8.01
C ILE A 405 -14.70 5.63 8.55
N THR A 406 -13.84 6.58 8.93
CA THR A 406 -12.58 6.29 9.64
C THR A 406 -12.86 5.59 10.96
N PHE A 407 -13.72 6.17 11.79
CA PHE A 407 -14.07 5.62 13.09
C PHE A 407 -14.68 4.22 12.98
N ALA A 408 -15.64 4.05 12.06
CA ALA A 408 -16.30 2.76 11.80
C ALA A 408 -15.30 1.70 11.30
N SER A 409 -14.45 2.05 10.34
CA SER A 409 -13.45 1.12 9.78
C SER A 409 -12.40 0.71 10.81
N LEU A 410 -11.93 1.65 11.64
CA LEU A 410 -10.92 1.38 12.66
C LEU A 410 -11.47 0.48 13.78
N ILE A 411 -12.67 0.77 14.30
CA ILE A 411 -13.33 -0.07 15.31
C ILE A 411 -13.65 -1.45 14.75
N ASN A 412 -14.21 -1.53 13.54
CA ASN A 412 -14.55 -2.81 12.93
C ASN A 412 -13.29 -3.62 12.58
N SER A 413 -12.16 -2.97 12.30
CA SER A 413 -10.87 -3.63 12.09
C SER A 413 -10.32 -4.22 13.39
N ILE A 414 -10.46 -3.50 14.51
CA ILE A 414 -10.00 -3.92 15.84
C ILE A 414 -10.91 -5.02 16.43
N ALA A 415 -12.23 -4.89 16.30
CA ALA A 415 -13.19 -5.79 16.93
C ALA A 415 -13.22 -7.17 16.23
N GLU A 416 -13.39 -8.26 16.98
CA GLU A 416 -13.53 -9.60 16.37
C GLU A 416 -14.80 -9.74 15.52
N LYS A 417 -15.86 -9.01 15.89
CA LYS A 417 -17.14 -8.92 15.16
C LYS A 417 -17.37 -7.50 14.68
N ILE A 418 -18.09 -7.34 13.56
CA ILE A 418 -18.52 -6.03 13.06
C ILE A 418 -19.43 -5.41 14.12
N LEU A 419 -19.00 -4.28 14.70
CA LEU A 419 -19.70 -3.61 15.79
C LEU A 419 -20.54 -2.44 15.30
N ILE A 420 -19.99 -1.68 14.35
CA ILE A 420 -20.65 -0.53 13.75
C ILE A 420 -21.16 -0.99 12.38
N PRO A 421 -22.48 -1.01 12.14
CA PRO A 421 -23.02 -1.43 10.87
C PRO A 421 -22.63 -0.44 9.77
N VAL A 422 -21.89 -0.93 8.77
CA VAL A 422 -21.44 -0.15 7.60
C VAL A 422 -22.53 -0.14 6.50
N GLY A 423 -23.59 -0.93 6.68
CA GLY A 423 -24.71 -1.09 5.76
C GLY A 423 -24.50 -2.24 4.77
N ALA A 424 -25.59 -2.89 4.36
CA ALA A 424 -25.56 -3.99 3.41
C ALA A 424 -25.26 -3.50 1.98
N GLN A 425 -24.81 -4.39 1.10
CA GLN A 425 -24.58 -4.06 -0.31
C GLN A 425 -25.89 -3.63 -0.99
N LEU A 426 -25.86 -2.49 -1.69
CA LEU A 426 -27.04 -1.92 -2.35
C LEU A 426 -27.55 -2.83 -3.49
N THR A 427 -26.63 -3.49 -4.18
CA THR A 427 -26.95 -4.49 -5.21
C THR A 427 -26.04 -5.70 -5.08
N SER A 428 -26.55 -6.89 -5.40
CA SER A 428 -25.69 -8.08 -5.43
C SER A 428 -24.73 -8.01 -6.61
N SER A 429 -23.46 -8.37 -6.38
CA SER A 429 -22.41 -8.39 -7.41
C SER A 429 -22.84 -9.14 -8.68
N ALA A 430 -23.63 -10.21 -8.54
CA ALA A 430 -24.19 -10.96 -9.66
C ALA A 430 -25.18 -10.14 -10.52
N LYS A 431 -26.10 -9.39 -9.91
CA LYS A 431 -27.06 -8.55 -10.66
C LYS A 431 -26.34 -7.43 -11.40
N PHE A 432 -25.34 -6.82 -10.77
CA PHE A 432 -24.53 -5.77 -11.38
C PHE A 432 -23.70 -6.29 -12.57
N GLN A 433 -23.09 -7.48 -12.43
CA GLN A 433 -22.41 -8.17 -13.53
C GLN A 433 -23.36 -8.42 -14.71
N THR A 434 -24.58 -8.89 -14.46
CA THR A 434 -25.58 -9.11 -15.53
C THR A 434 -25.96 -7.81 -16.23
N ALA A 435 -26.11 -6.70 -15.50
CA ALA A 435 -26.38 -5.39 -16.10
C ALA A 435 -25.23 -4.94 -17.03
N LEU A 436 -23.97 -5.10 -16.59
CA LEU A 436 -22.79 -4.79 -17.40
C LEU A 436 -22.65 -5.69 -18.63
N ILE A 437 -22.94 -6.99 -18.50
CA ILE A 437 -22.92 -7.94 -19.62
C ILE A 437 -24.00 -7.58 -20.65
N ASN A 438 -25.20 -7.19 -20.21
CA ASN A 438 -26.26 -6.73 -21.10
C ASN A 438 -25.85 -5.45 -21.85
N PHE A 439 -25.18 -4.52 -21.16
CA PHE A 439 -24.61 -3.33 -21.78
C PHE A 439 -23.51 -3.67 -22.80
N LYS A 440 -22.63 -4.63 -22.49
CA LYS A 440 -21.61 -5.15 -23.40
C LYS A 440 -22.24 -5.77 -24.65
N ASN A 441 -23.26 -6.61 -24.49
CA ASN A 441 -23.97 -7.26 -25.60
C ASN A 441 -24.73 -6.26 -26.49
N PHE A 442 -25.16 -5.13 -25.92
CA PHE A 442 -25.76 -4.03 -26.67
C PHE A 442 -24.73 -3.27 -27.51
N THR A 443 -23.52 -3.07 -26.99
CA THR A 443 -22.46 -2.27 -27.63
C THR A 443 -21.53 -3.10 -28.55
N THR A 444 -21.38 -4.40 -28.30
CA THR A 444 -20.51 -5.28 -29.07
C THR A 444 -21.26 -6.52 -29.56
N ARG A 445 -21.54 -6.55 -30.87
CA ARG A 445 -22.17 -7.69 -31.56
C ARG A 445 -21.15 -8.78 -31.94
N SER A 446 -20.13 -9.01 -31.11
CA SER A 446 -18.98 -9.87 -31.44
C SER A 446 -18.95 -11.18 -30.67
N LYS A 447 -18.46 -12.24 -31.33
CA LYS A 447 -18.43 -13.64 -30.91
C LYS A 447 -17.71 -13.85 -29.57
N LYS A 448 -18.21 -14.84 -28.82
CA LYS A 448 -17.60 -15.41 -27.61
C LYS A 448 -16.16 -15.85 -27.90
N ASP A 449 -15.18 -15.15 -27.34
CA ASP A 449 -13.86 -15.72 -27.09
C ASP A 449 -13.86 -16.43 -25.73
N PRO A 450 -13.15 -17.58 -25.59
CA PRO A 450 -13.13 -18.35 -24.37
C PRO A 450 -12.33 -17.64 -23.27
N ASP A 451 -12.80 -17.84 -22.03
CA ASP A 451 -12.29 -17.27 -20.78
C ASP A 451 -10.77 -17.40 -20.62
N GLY A 452 -10.05 -16.34 -20.99
CA GLY A 452 -8.64 -16.14 -20.66
C GLY A 452 -8.53 -14.99 -19.67
N ALA A 453 -8.56 -15.30 -18.36
CA ALA A 453 -8.36 -14.32 -17.31
C ALA A 453 -6.92 -13.78 -17.36
N THR A 454 -6.70 -12.69 -18.10
CA THR A 454 -5.47 -11.89 -17.93
C THR A 454 -5.71 -10.93 -16.77
N SER A 455 -5.13 -11.24 -15.61
CA SER A 455 -5.11 -10.35 -14.45
C SER A 455 -4.27 -9.11 -14.79
N GLN A 456 -4.89 -8.13 -15.43
CA GLN A 456 -4.27 -6.84 -15.72
C GLN A 456 -4.26 -5.99 -14.44
N LEU A 457 -3.12 -5.38 -14.16
CA LEU A 457 -2.91 -4.42 -13.07
C LEU A 457 -3.86 -3.22 -13.23
N PRO A 458 -4.09 -2.40 -12.19
CA PRO A 458 -4.76 -1.10 -12.32
C PRO A 458 -4.01 -0.13 -13.23
N ASP A 459 -4.21 -0.26 -14.53
CA ASP A 459 -3.89 0.78 -15.52
C ASP A 459 -4.85 1.99 -15.35
N ALA A 460 -5.90 1.87 -14.53
CA ALA A 460 -6.86 2.94 -14.28
C ALA A 460 -6.21 4.25 -13.79
N LEU A 461 -5.25 4.20 -12.87
CA LEU A 461 -4.54 5.41 -12.41
C LEU A 461 -3.72 6.06 -13.54
N PHE A 462 -3.10 5.25 -14.40
CA PHE A 462 -2.37 5.74 -15.58
C PHE A 462 -3.28 6.55 -16.50
N TYR A 463 -4.46 6.03 -16.81
CA TYR A 463 -5.44 6.73 -17.65
C TYR A 463 -6.03 7.97 -16.96
N ILE A 464 -6.32 7.91 -15.66
CA ILE A 464 -6.84 9.06 -14.90
C ILE A 464 -5.83 10.22 -14.93
N CYS A 465 -4.55 9.96 -14.68
CA CYS A 465 -3.52 11.00 -14.64
C CYS A 465 -3.35 11.67 -16.02
N ASN A 466 -3.25 10.86 -17.08
CA ASN A 466 -3.10 11.37 -18.44
C ASN A 466 -4.35 12.11 -18.94
N GLY A 467 -5.53 11.59 -18.65
CA GLY A 467 -6.79 12.24 -19.00
C GLY A 467 -6.94 13.60 -18.32
N LEU A 468 -6.62 13.69 -17.02
CA LEU A 468 -6.66 14.95 -16.29
C LEU A 468 -5.67 15.97 -16.82
N ALA A 469 -4.40 15.56 -17.05
CA ALA A 469 -3.38 16.43 -17.61
C ALA A 469 -3.79 16.96 -19.00
N SER A 470 -4.34 16.09 -19.85
CA SER A 470 -4.78 16.47 -21.19
C SER A 470 -5.96 17.43 -21.24
N LEU A 471 -7.02 17.19 -20.45
CA LEU A 471 -8.18 18.08 -20.42
C LEU A 471 -7.83 19.43 -19.80
N SER A 472 -6.90 19.44 -18.85
CA SER A 472 -6.40 20.66 -18.21
C SER A 472 -5.45 21.47 -19.11
N ALA A 473 -4.76 20.82 -20.05
CA ALA A 473 -3.88 21.49 -21.00
C ALA A 473 -4.65 22.25 -22.11
N ILE A 474 -5.96 22.03 -22.24
CA ILE A 474 -6.81 22.73 -23.21
C ILE A 474 -6.91 24.21 -22.83
N GLN A 475 -6.28 25.07 -23.63
CA GLN A 475 -6.38 26.52 -23.51
C GLN A 475 -6.96 27.10 -24.80
N GLY A 476 -8.14 27.74 -24.69
CA GLY A 476 -8.84 28.31 -25.85
C GLY A 476 -8.15 29.50 -26.53
N THR A 477 -7.23 30.18 -25.84
CA THR A 477 -6.49 31.35 -26.36
C THR A 477 -5.09 31.42 -25.76
N LEU A 478 -4.04 31.65 -26.56
CA LEU A 478 -2.66 31.82 -26.06
C LEU A 478 -2.43 33.14 -25.28
N SER A 479 -3.35 34.11 -25.38
CA SER A 479 -3.13 35.48 -24.92
C SER A 479 -3.39 35.75 -23.43
N ASP A 480 -3.70 34.72 -22.64
CA ASP A 480 -4.07 34.87 -21.22
C ASP A 480 -2.99 34.28 -20.29
N PRO A 481 -2.03 35.10 -19.81
CA PRO A 481 -0.92 34.63 -18.98
C PRO A 481 -1.40 34.12 -17.62
N ILE A 482 -2.50 34.66 -17.08
CA ILE A 482 -3.06 34.24 -15.78
C ILE A 482 -3.58 32.81 -15.89
N ARG A 483 -4.32 32.49 -16.97
CA ARG A 483 -4.79 31.13 -17.23
C ARG A 483 -3.64 30.14 -17.43
N ALA A 484 -2.56 30.56 -18.08
CA ALA A 484 -1.37 29.73 -18.22
C ALA A 484 -0.77 29.35 -16.86
N GLN A 485 -0.61 30.32 -15.96
CA GLN A 485 -0.10 30.08 -14.61
C GLN A 485 -1.01 29.16 -13.79
N LEU A 486 -2.33 29.36 -13.88
CA LEU A 486 -3.31 28.51 -13.18
C LEU A 486 -3.34 27.07 -13.70
N SER A 487 -2.98 26.85 -14.96
CA SER A 487 -2.97 25.50 -15.55
C SER A 487 -1.73 24.68 -15.13
N ILE A 488 -0.68 25.31 -14.59
CA ILE A 488 0.57 24.62 -14.21
C ILE A 488 0.31 23.47 -13.23
N PRO A 489 -0.36 23.65 -12.08
CA PRO A 489 -0.60 22.56 -11.14
C PRO A 489 -1.47 21.45 -11.75
N TRP A 490 -2.45 21.83 -12.57
CA TRP A 490 -3.41 20.93 -13.18
C TRP A 490 -2.81 20.00 -14.24
N VAL A 491 -1.68 20.37 -14.85
CA VAL A 491 -0.96 19.52 -15.82
C VAL A 491 0.25 18.85 -15.19
N LEU A 492 1.04 19.59 -14.40
CA LEU A 492 2.30 19.08 -13.82
C LEU A 492 2.07 17.96 -12.81
N ILE A 493 1.12 18.15 -11.89
CA ILE A 493 0.87 17.19 -10.80
C ILE A 493 0.37 15.84 -11.34
N PRO A 494 -0.73 15.77 -12.10
CA PRO A 494 -1.18 14.50 -12.69
C PRO A 494 -0.21 13.98 -13.74
N GLY A 495 0.25 14.85 -14.65
CA GLY A 495 1.04 14.44 -15.80
C GLY A 495 2.44 13.96 -15.44
N THR A 496 3.04 14.47 -14.37
CA THR A 496 4.42 14.16 -13.97
C THR A 496 4.49 13.43 -12.64
N LEU A 497 4.10 14.07 -11.53
CA LEU A 497 4.36 13.54 -10.18
C LEU A 497 3.62 12.22 -9.93
N PHE A 498 2.32 12.20 -10.22
CA PHE A 498 1.51 10.98 -10.09
C PHE A 498 1.89 9.92 -11.12
N GLN A 499 2.31 10.35 -12.30
CA GLN A 499 2.73 9.43 -13.36
C GLN A 499 4.02 8.67 -12.99
N LEU A 500 4.96 9.31 -12.27
CA LEU A 500 6.13 8.65 -11.70
C LEU A 500 5.75 7.65 -10.60
N TYR A 501 4.76 7.99 -9.76
CA TYR A 501 4.21 7.06 -8.77
C TYR A 501 3.58 5.82 -9.45
N VAL A 502 2.77 6.02 -10.49
CA VAL A 502 2.20 4.93 -11.30
C VAL A 502 3.29 4.09 -11.94
N SER A 503 4.34 4.70 -12.49
CA SER A 503 5.50 4.00 -13.03
C SER A 503 6.10 3.04 -12.01
N ARG A 504 6.27 3.50 -10.76
CA ARG A 504 6.84 2.68 -9.68
C ARG A 504 5.97 1.50 -9.27
N ILE A 505 4.65 1.69 -9.22
CA ILE A 505 3.70 0.61 -8.92
C ILE A 505 3.80 -0.51 -9.96
N VAL A 506 3.86 -0.15 -11.25
CA VAL A 506 3.83 -1.11 -12.36
C VAL A 506 5.10 -1.97 -12.43
N VAL A 507 6.26 -1.48 -11.95
CA VAL A 507 7.52 -2.26 -11.91
C VAL A 507 7.39 -3.54 -11.06
N GLN A 508 6.60 -3.54 -9.99
CA GLN A 508 6.64 -4.58 -8.97
C GLN A 508 6.04 -5.93 -9.37
N LYS A 509 5.29 -6.03 -10.48
CA LYS A 509 4.70 -7.30 -10.97
C LYS A 509 5.36 -7.90 -12.22
N GLY A 510 6.61 -7.53 -12.52
CA GLY A 510 7.42 -8.25 -13.51
C GLY A 510 7.02 -8.07 -14.98
N ARG A 511 6.21 -7.06 -15.34
CA ARG A 511 6.01 -6.69 -16.75
C ARG A 511 7.31 -6.10 -17.30
N LYS A 512 7.95 -6.78 -18.26
CA LYS A 512 9.24 -6.39 -18.87
C LYS A 512 9.27 -4.96 -19.45
N PHE A 513 8.12 -4.33 -19.73
CA PHE A 513 8.01 -2.97 -20.28
C PHE A 513 6.92 -2.07 -19.67
N GLY A 514 6.23 -2.51 -18.59
CA GLY A 514 5.04 -1.81 -18.10
C GLY A 514 5.31 -0.40 -17.53
N SER A 515 6.49 -0.17 -16.96
CA SER A 515 6.89 1.11 -16.35
C SER A 515 7.41 2.14 -17.37
N VAL A 516 7.74 1.71 -18.59
CA VAL A 516 8.36 2.57 -19.62
C VAL A 516 7.39 3.62 -20.11
N ILE A 517 6.13 3.25 -20.42
CA ILE A 517 5.13 4.19 -20.95
C ILE A 517 4.81 5.28 -19.92
N PRO A 518 4.48 4.97 -18.64
CA PRO A 518 4.23 6.02 -17.67
C PRO A 518 5.43 6.94 -17.46
N PHE A 519 6.65 6.39 -17.38
CA PHE A 519 7.86 7.19 -17.21
C PHE A 519 8.09 8.17 -18.36
N CYS A 520 7.97 7.71 -19.61
CA CYS A 520 8.16 8.58 -20.78
C CYS A 520 7.08 9.67 -20.86
N TYR A 521 5.83 9.33 -20.56
CA TYR A 521 4.74 10.31 -20.52
C TYR A 521 4.95 11.36 -19.42
N ALA A 522 5.53 10.97 -18.28
CA ALA A 522 5.92 11.93 -17.24
C ALA A 522 6.93 12.97 -17.75
N ALA A 523 7.94 12.53 -18.51
CA ALA A 523 8.92 13.44 -19.11
C ALA A 523 8.29 14.38 -20.16
N ILE A 524 7.37 13.88 -20.98
CA ILE A 524 6.66 14.68 -21.99
C ILE A 524 5.78 15.74 -21.30
N TRP A 525 4.96 15.36 -20.32
CA TRP A 525 4.12 16.31 -19.60
C TRP A 525 4.93 17.34 -18.81
N ALA A 526 6.05 16.94 -18.20
CA ALA A 526 6.92 17.85 -17.46
C ALA A 526 7.51 18.94 -18.37
N THR A 527 8.10 18.53 -19.49
CA THR A 527 8.71 19.45 -20.46
C THR A 527 7.66 20.36 -21.10
N TRP A 528 6.50 19.81 -21.44
CA TRP A 528 5.42 20.61 -22.01
C TRP A 528 4.90 21.65 -21.02
N THR A 529 4.68 21.27 -19.76
CA THR A 529 4.18 22.19 -18.74
C THR A 529 5.15 23.36 -18.54
N TRP A 530 6.45 23.07 -18.41
CA TRP A 530 7.45 24.09 -18.15
C TRP A 530 7.63 25.04 -19.33
N LEU A 531 7.67 24.51 -20.55
CA LEU A 531 7.87 25.33 -21.75
C LEU A 531 6.63 26.18 -22.07
N ARG A 532 5.43 25.59 -21.99
CA ARG A 532 4.21 26.26 -22.43
C ARG A 532 3.57 27.15 -21.37
N PHE A 533 3.48 26.67 -20.14
CA PHE A 533 2.72 27.37 -19.10
C PHE A 533 3.64 28.20 -18.19
N ALA A 534 4.86 27.72 -17.93
CA ALA A 534 5.85 28.42 -17.10
C ALA A 534 6.89 29.22 -17.91
N GLY A 535 6.92 29.11 -19.24
CA GLY A 535 7.93 29.75 -20.09
C GLY A 535 8.04 31.27 -19.89
N HIS A 536 6.89 31.95 -19.75
CA HIS A 536 6.82 33.38 -19.45
C HIS A 536 7.43 33.74 -18.07
N LEU A 537 7.29 32.88 -17.05
CA LEU A 537 7.90 33.13 -15.72
C LEU A 537 9.42 33.04 -15.76
N LEU A 538 9.96 32.19 -16.62
CA LEU A 538 11.39 31.87 -16.67
C LEU A 538 12.12 32.67 -17.74
N ASN A 539 11.42 33.58 -18.41
CA ASN A 539 11.93 34.36 -19.53
C ASN A 539 12.53 33.49 -20.65
N ILE A 540 12.00 32.26 -20.81
CA ILE A 540 12.40 31.32 -21.85
C ILE A 540 11.66 31.73 -23.12
N SER A 541 12.37 32.38 -24.05
CA SER A 541 11.81 32.73 -25.37
C SER A 541 11.93 31.54 -26.33
N THR A 542 10.87 31.27 -27.08
CA THR A 542 10.89 30.27 -28.17
C THR A 542 11.75 30.71 -29.35
N ASP A 543 12.13 31.99 -29.40
CA ASP A 543 12.83 32.62 -30.53
C ASP A 543 14.34 32.38 -30.57
N SER A 544 14.96 31.76 -29.53
CA SER A 544 16.44 31.75 -29.43
C SER A 544 17.15 30.39 -29.28
N ASP A 545 16.46 29.25 -29.14
CA ASP A 545 17.16 27.96 -28.98
C ASP A 545 16.47 26.80 -29.73
N GLY A 546 17.14 26.29 -30.77
CA GLY A 546 16.77 25.03 -31.45
C GLY A 546 16.83 23.79 -30.55
N GLY A 547 17.19 23.93 -29.27
CA GLY A 547 17.18 22.84 -28.30
C GLY A 547 15.78 22.29 -28.02
N PHE A 548 14.76 23.16 -27.92
CA PHE A 548 13.38 22.71 -27.62
C PHE A 548 12.73 21.98 -28.81
N THR A 549 13.01 22.43 -30.04
CA THR A 549 12.57 21.73 -31.26
C THR A 549 13.22 20.35 -31.36
N VAL A 550 14.53 20.22 -31.09
CA VAL A 550 15.22 18.92 -31.02
C VAL A 550 14.65 18.03 -29.92
N GLY A 551 14.30 18.58 -28.76
CA GLY A 551 13.61 17.85 -27.69
C GLY A 551 12.26 17.30 -28.12
N ALA A 552 11.43 18.11 -28.79
CA ALA A 552 10.14 17.66 -29.32
C ALA A 552 10.29 16.56 -30.39
N VAL A 553 11.28 16.67 -31.29
CA VAL A 553 11.60 15.60 -32.26
C VAL A 553 12.04 14.31 -31.57
N THR A 554 12.81 14.42 -30.48
CA THR A 554 13.22 13.26 -29.68
C THR A 554 12.00 12.57 -29.06
N PHE A 555 11.03 13.32 -28.55
CA PHE A 555 9.79 12.74 -28.01
C PHE A 555 8.95 12.02 -29.06
N LEU A 556 8.92 12.49 -30.32
CA LEU A 556 8.27 11.77 -31.42
C LEU A 556 8.91 10.39 -31.65
N ILE A 557 10.24 10.34 -31.72
CA ILE A 557 10.97 9.08 -31.90
C ILE A 557 10.70 8.12 -30.75
N VAL A 558 10.74 8.62 -29.50
CA VAL A 558 10.44 7.82 -28.31
C VAL A 558 9.01 7.32 -28.34
N ASN A 559 8.02 8.16 -28.66
CA ASN A 559 6.63 7.77 -28.65
C ASN A 559 6.25 6.82 -29.81
N LEU A 560 6.93 6.91 -30.96
CA LEU A 560 6.85 5.91 -32.02
C LEU A 560 7.27 4.51 -31.54
N PHE A 561 8.31 4.44 -30.71
CA PHE A 561 8.72 3.19 -30.07
C PHE A 561 7.69 2.71 -29.03
N LEU A 562 7.11 3.62 -28.24
CA LEU A 562 6.03 3.29 -27.30
C LEU A 562 4.77 2.79 -28.01
N MET A 563 4.46 3.34 -29.18
CA MET A 563 3.35 2.90 -30.03
C MET A 563 3.60 1.46 -30.50
N ALA A 564 4.82 1.13 -30.92
CA ALA A 564 5.21 -0.24 -31.26
C ALA A 564 5.03 -1.20 -30.07
N ILE A 565 5.47 -0.83 -28.86
CA ILE A 565 5.23 -1.62 -27.63
C ILE A 565 3.73 -1.78 -27.37
N SER A 566 2.95 -0.72 -27.57
CA SER A 566 1.52 -0.70 -27.26
C SER A 566 0.69 -1.61 -28.17
N THR A 567 1.15 -1.86 -29.40
CA THR A 567 0.50 -2.84 -30.29
C THR A 567 0.47 -4.26 -29.73
N TYR A 568 1.41 -4.62 -28.85
CA TYR A 568 1.47 -5.91 -28.17
C TYR A 568 0.66 -5.96 -26.87
N ALA A 569 0.16 -4.82 -26.38
CA ALA A 569 -0.56 -4.74 -25.11
C ALA A 569 -2.08 -4.82 -25.29
N ASN A 570 -2.70 -3.75 -25.79
CA ASN A 570 -4.13 -3.67 -26.07
C ASN A 570 -4.44 -2.52 -27.05
N VAL A 571 -5.59 -2.58 -27.71
CA VAL A 571 -5.99 -1.62 -28.74
C VAL A 571 -6.21 -0.22 -28.16
N VAL A 572 -6.77 -0.12 -26.96
CA VAL A 572 -7.01 1.18 -26.28
C VAL A 572 -5.69 1.94 -26.06
N LEU A 573 -4.65 1.26 -25.58
CA LEU A 573 -3.32 1.83 -25.35
C LEU A 573 -2.61 2.18 -26.66
N PHE A 574 -2.81 1.39 -27.72
CA PHE A 574 -2.35 1.74 -29.06
C PHE A 574 -2.99 3.04 -29.57
N PHE A 575 -4.31 3.18 -29.47
CA PHE A 575 -4.97 4.43 -29.87
C PHE A 575 -4.54 5.61 -28.98
N LEU A 576 -4.32 5.39 -27.68
CA LEU A 576 -3.79 6.42 -26.79
C LEU A 576 -2.40 6.91 -27.23
N THR A 577 -1.48 5.99 -27.54
CA THR A 577 -0.12 6.33 -28.02
C THR A 577 -0.12 6.97 -29.40
N LEU A 578 -1.02 6.54 -30.29
CA LEU A 578 -1.23 7.18 -31.61
C LEU A 578 -1.68 8.64 -31.47
N VAL A 579 -2.66 8.90 -30.58
CA VAL A 579 -3.13 10.27 -30.33
C VAL A 579 -2.03 11.10 -29.65
N MET A 580 -1.28 10.51 -28.73
CA MET A 580 -0.12 11.17 -28.10
C MET A 580 0.91 11.62 -29.13
N GLU A 581 1.14 10.84 -30.20
CA GLU A 581 2.06 11.21 -31.28
C GLU A 581 1.64 12.54 -31.92
N ILE A 582 0.36 12.69 -32.24
CA ILE A 582 -0.18 13.91 -32.85
C ILE A 582 -0.14 15.07 -31.85
N VAL A 583 -0.35 14.80 -30.56
CA VAL A 583 -0.21 15.79 -29.50
C VAL A 583 1.23 16.30 -29.40
N ILE A 584 2.24 15.43 -29.52
CA ILE A 584 3.65 15.81 -29.57
C ILE A 584 3.96 16.59 -30.87
N VAL A 585 3.32 16.27 -31.99
CA VAL A 585 3.40 17.09 -33.22
C VAL A 585 2.87 18.51 -32.96
N CYS A 586 1.77 18.66 -32.24
CA CYS A 586 1.26 19.98 -31.85
C CYS A 586 2.28 20.70 -30.95
N PHE A 587 2.92 19.99 -30.01
CA PHE A 587 4.00 20.55 -29.19
C PHE A 587 5.21 21.00 -30.04
N LEU A 588 5.60 20.23 -31.05
CA LEU A 588 6.64 20.64 -32.00
C LEU A 588 6.24 21.92 -32.77
N LEU A 589 5.00 21.98 -33.27
CA LEU A 589 4.49 23.17 -33.97
C LEU A 589 4.44 24.41 -33.06
N PHE A 590 4.16 24.21 -31.77
CA PHE A 590 4.29 25.28 -30.76
C PHE A 590 5.71 25.81 -30.65
N THR A 591 6.73 24.94 -30.64
CA THR A 591 8.14 25.39 -30.58
C THR A 591 8.60 26.20 -31.81
N ILE A 592 7.87 26.12 -32.93
CA ILE A 592 8.16 26.86 -34.17
C ILE A 592 7.19 28.05 -34.34
N ASN A 593 6.46 28.42 -33.27
CA ASN A 593 5.46 29.50 -33.25
C ASN A 593 4.34 29.35 -34.32
N ASN A 594 4.03 28.12 -34.75
CA ASN A 594 3.02 27.84 -35.79
C ASN A 594 1.97 26.83 -35.31
N LEU A 595 1.50 26.99 -34.07
CA LEU A 595 0.58 26.07 -33.40
C LEU A 595 -0.86 26.17 -33.94
N PRO A 596 -1.41 25.10 -34.54
CA PRO A 596 -2.83 25.03 -34.89
C PRO A 596 -3.68 24.75 -33.64
N LEU A 597 -4.11 25.80 -32.95
CA LEU A 597 -4.97 25.73 -31.75
C LEU A 597 -6.18 24.80 -31.91
N PRO A 598 -6.97 24.82 -33.01
CA PRO A 598 -8.14 23.95 -33.13
C PRO A 598 -7.78 22.45 -33.17
N LEU A 599 -6.66 22.12 -33.82
CA LEU A 599 -6.18 20.74 -33.92
C LEU A 599 -5.75 20.25 -32.53
N GLU A 600 -4.98 21.04 -31.81
CA GLU A 600 -4.48 20.69 -30.50
C GLU A 600 -5.62 20.44 -29.49
N ILE A 601 -6.61 21.34 -29.45
CA ILE A 601 -7.80 21.20 -28.61
C ILE A 601 -8.55 19.90 -28.95
N ALA A 602 -8.74 19.61 -30.25
CA ALA A 602 -9.41 18.39 -30.69
C ALA A 602 -8.64 17.13 -30.27
N MET A 603 -7.31 17.11 -30.44
CA MET A 603 -6.50 15.94 -30.10
C MET A 603 -6.41 15.72 -28.58
N LEU A 604 -6.27 16.78 -27.78
CA LEU A 604 -6.31 16.69 -26.32
C LEU A 604 -7.67 16.22 -25.80
N ALA A 605 -8.77 16.67 -26.40
CA ALA A 605 -10.11 16.19 -26.08
C ALA A 605 -10.27 14.70 -26.41
N ILE A 606 -9.83 14.25 -27.59
CA ILE A 606 -9.84 12.84 -27.98
C ILE A 606 -8.99 12.02 -26.99
N PHE A 607 -7.79 12.49 -26.66
CA PHE A 607 -6.91 11.83 -25.68
C PHE A 607 -7.59 11.67 -24.31
N ALA A 608 -8.24 12.72 -23.82
CA ALA A 608 -9.00 12.67 -22.57
C ALA A 608 -10.15 11.66 -22.64
N THR A 609 -10.89 11.58 -23.75
CA THR A 609 -12.00 10.62 -23.91
C THR A 609 -11.52 9.16 -23.92
N ILE A 610 -10.39 8.86 -24.57
CA ILE A 610 -9.76 7.54 -24.55
C ILE A 610 -9.35 7.19 -23.12
N CYS A 611 -8.78 8.15 -22.39
CA CYS A 611 -8.43 7.98 -20.98
C CYS A 611 -9.64 7.70 -20.08
N VAL A 612 -10.77 8.38 -20.26
CA VAL A 612 -12.01 8.07 -19.51
C VAL A 612 -12.46 6.64 -19.76
N TYR A 613 -12.46 6.20 -21.02
CA TYR A 613 -12.82 4.84 -21.37
C TYR A 613 -11.85 3.81 -20.78
N GLY A 614 -10.53 4.04 -20.94
CA GLY A 614 -9.49 3.18 -20.38
C GLY A 614 -9.54 3.08 -18.85
N ALA A 615 -9.80 4.20 -18.16
CA ALA A 615 -9.98 4.20 -16.71
C ALA A 615 -11.20 3.35 -16.30
N ALA A 616 -12.34 3.56 -16.93
CA ALA A 616 -13.57 2.83 -16.65
C ALA A 616 -13.43 1.32 -16.95
N ALA A 617 -12.88 0.97 -18.12
CA ALA A 617 -12.68 -0.41 -18.52
C ALA A 617 -11.69 -1.15 -17.61
N SER A 618 -10.59 -0.50 -17.24
CA SER A 618 -9.60 -1.08 -16.32
C SER A 618 -10.21 -1.31 -14.94
N LEU A 619 -10.94 -0.32 -14.41
CA LEU A 619 -11.56 -0.41 -13.09
C LEU A 619 -12.62 -1.52 -13.03
N VAL A 620 -13.52 -1.58 -14.02
CA VAL A 620 -14.56 -2.62 -14.10
C VAL A 620 -13.95 -4.01 -14.22
N ASN A 621 -13.02 -4.21 -15.16
CA ASN A 621 -12.44 -5.53 -15.40
C ASN A 621 -11.66 -6.04 -14.19
N CYS A 622 -10.94 -5.16 -13.50
CA CYS A 622 -10.18 -5.51 -12.30
C CYS A 622 -11.10 -5.84 -11.10
N ILE A 623 -12.16 -5.05 -10.87
CA ILE A 623 -13.07 -5.27 -9.74
C ILE A 623 -13.78 -6.63 -9.85
N PHE A 624 -14.20 -7.01 -11.05
CA PHE A 624 -14.93 -8.26 -11.27
C PHE A 624 -14.05 -9.43 -11.71
N ASN A 625 -12.75 -9.19 -11.93
CA ASN A 625 -11.78 -10.15 -12.43
C ASN A 625 -12.28 -10.91 -13.69
N LYS A 626 -12.95 -10.16 -14.58
CA LYS A 626 -13.59 -10.62 -15.82
C LYS A 626 -13.52 -9.51 -16.86
N ASP A 627 -13.37 -9.86 -18.12
CA ASP A 627 -13.38 -8.89 -19.23
C ASP A 627 -14.81 -8.46 -19.59
N LEU A 628 -15.35 -7.53 -18.79
CA LEU A 628 -16.70 -6.98 -18.97
C LEU A 628 -16.70 -5.82 -19.97
N LEU A 629 -15.67 -4.96 -19.94
CA LEU A 629 -15.45 -3.91 -20.93
C LEU A 629 -14.24 -4.28 -21.80
N SER A 630 -14.39 -4.22 -23.12
CA SER A 630 -13.35 -4.68 -24.04
C SER A 630 -12.22 -3.64 -24.16
N MET A 631 -11.01 -3.99 -23.73
CA MET A 631 -9.80 -3.20 -24.05
C MET A 631 -9.26 -3.48 -25.48
N GLY A 632 -9.88 -4.44 -26.18
CA GLY A 632 -9.44 -4.94 -27.48
C GLY A 632 -8.23 -5.89 -27.39
N PRO A 633 -8.15 -6.88 -28.29
CA PRO A 633 -7.00 -7.81 -28.33
C PRO A 633 -5.73 -7.08 -28.80
N PRO A 634 -4.53 -7.60 -28.50
CA PRO A 634 -3.29 -7.07 -29.09
C PRO A 634 -3.35 -7.15 -30.63
N LEU A 635 -2.86 -6.13 -31.31
CA LEU A 635 -2.89 -6.00 -32.78
C LEU A 635 -1.97 -7.02 -33.46
N PHE A 636 -0.79 -7.22 -32.88
CA PHE A 636 0.11 -8.31 -33.26
C PHE A 636 -0.07 -9.45 -32.27
N ARG A 637 -0.91 -10.41 -32.66
CA ARG A 637 -0.91 -11.72 -32.03
C ARG A 637 0.41 -12.38 -32.44
N GLU A 638 1.25 -12.78 -31.50
CA GLU A 638 2.29 -13.76 -31.83
C GLU A 638 1.58 -14.88 -32.60
N ALA A 639 2.08 -15.18 -33.80
CA ALA A 639 1.75 -16.43 -34.45
C ALA A 639 2.14 -17.48 -33.42
N LYS A 640 1.15 -17.99 -32.69
CA LYS A 640 1.31 -19.11 -31.79
C LYS A 640 2.04 -20.10 -32.68
N ARG A 641 3.32 -20.37 -32.38
CA ARG A 641 3.96 -21.56 -32.91
C ARG A 641 3.03 -22.64 -32.40
N GLU A 642 2.16 -23.14 -33.29
CA GLU A 642 1.51 -24.41 -33.08
C GLU A 642 2.65 -25.41 -33.03
N SER A 643 3.34 -25.48 -31.88
CA SER A 643 3.64 -26.80 -31.39
C SER A 643 2.27 -27.46 -31.34
N LYS A 644 2.09 -28.47 -32.19
CA LYS A 644 1.19 -29.57 -31.90
C LYS A 644 1.61 -30.12 -30.53
N THR A 645 1.27 -29.41 -29.47
CA THR A 645 1.10 -30.00 -28.16
C THR A 645 -0.30 -30.54 -28.29
N GLU A 646 -0.38 -31.81 -28.69
CA GLU A 646 -1.55 -32.62 -28.37
C GLU A 646 -1.99 -32.22 -26.96
N THR A 647 -3.27 -31.96 -26.82
CA THR A 647 -3.95 -31.69 -25.56
C THR A 647 -3.71 -32.87 -24.61
N LEU A 648 -2.55 -32.88 -23.94
CA LEU A 648 -2.31 -33.63 -22.72
C LEU A 648 -2.78 -32.73 -21.59
N GLU A 649 -3.71 -33.24 -20.80
CA GLU A 649 -4.39 -32.57 -19.68
C GLU A 649 -3.39 -31.79 -18.80
N SER A 650 -3.51 -30.46 -18.75
CA SER A 650 -2.63 -29.63 -17.93
C SER A 650 -3.01 -29.72 -16.45
N CYS A 651 -2.04 -29.95 -15.57
CA CYS A 651 -2.23 -29.99 -14.12
C CYS A 651 -2.91 -28.71 -13.58
N ILE A 652 -3.75 -28.83 -12.56
CA ILE A 652 -4.47 -27.68 -11.97
C ILE A 652 -3.48 -26.84 -11.15
N CYS A 653 -3.42 -25.53 -11.41
CA CYS A 653 -2.50 -24.60 -10.74
C CYS A 653 -3.24 -23.53 -9.92
N PRO A 654 -3.84 -23.87 -8.77
CA PRO A 654 -4.57 -22.90 -7.96
C PRO A 654 -3.63 -22.04 -7.10
N ASP A 655 -4.07 -20.81 -6.81
CA ASP A 655 -3.38 -19.85 -5.93
C ASP A 655 -3.55 -20.21 -4.45
N SER A 656 -2.44 -20.24 -3.70
CA SER A 656 -2.36 -20.49 -2.25
C SER A 656 -3.10 -19.45 -1.40
N ARG A 657 -3.23 -18.21 -1.89
CA ARG A 657 -3.83 -17.10 -1.14
C ARG A 657 -5.32 -17.28 -0.90
N ARG A 658 -5.96 -18.17 -1.66
CA ARG A 658 -7.39 -18.48 -1.56
C ARG A 658 -7.58 -19.82 -0.86
N THR A 659 -8.44 -19.86 0.15
CA THR A 659 -8.84 -21.12 0.80
C THR A 659 -9.39 -22.15 -0.20
N SER A 660 -10.03 -21.69 -1.29
CA SER A 660 -10.46 -22.56 -2.38
C SER A 660 -9.31 -23.28 -3.07
N GLY A 661 -8.14 -22.64 -3.20
CA GLY A 661 -6.96 -23.24 -3.84
C GLY A 661 -6.36 -24.36 -2.99
N LEU A 662 -6.19 -24.13 -1.69
CA LEU A 662 -5.74 -25.18 -0.77
C LEU A 662 -6.73 -26.35 -0.76
N ARG A 663 -8.04 -26.09 -0.70
CA ARG A 663 -9.07 -27.15 -0.74
C ARG A 663 -9.03 -27.95 -2.04
N SER A 664 -8.71 -27.32 -3.17
CA SER A 664 -8.55 -28.03 -4.45
C SER A 664 -7.36 -28.98 -4.41
N ILE A 665 -6.20 -28.53 -3.93
CA ILE A 665 -5.01 -29.38 -3.79
C ILE A 665 -5.22 -30.47 -2.73
N ALA A 666 -5.85 -30.16 -1.60
CA ALA A 666 -6.19 -31.14 -0.57
C ALA A 666 -7.06 -32.26 -1.15
N LYS A 667 -8.09 -31.92 -1.95
CA LYS A 667 -8.92 -32.90 -2.63
C LYS A 667 -8.13 -33.78 -3.60
N LEU A 668 -7.20 -33.20 -4.37
CA LEU A 668 -6.33 -33.97 -5.27
C LEU A 668 -5.47 -34.97 -4.47
N LEU A 669 -4.87 -34.53 -3.37
CA LEU A 669 -4.08 -35.40 -2.49
C LEU A 669 -4.92 -36.51 -1.83
N ASP A 670 -6.16 -36.21 -1.42
CA ASP A 670 -7.10 -37.17 -0.83
C ASP A 670 -7.66 -38.21 -1.82
N VAL A 671 -7.51 -38.00 -3.13
CA VAL A 671 -7.86 -39.00 -4.16
C VAL A 671 -6.62 -39.70 -4.77
N GLY A 672 -5.45 -39.57 -4.14
CA GLY A 672 -4.21 -40.22 -4.59
C GLY A 672 -3.42 -39.47 -5.66
N GLY A 673 -3.66 -38.16 -5.80
CA GLY A 673 -2.90 -37.28 -6.67
C GLY A 673 -1.51 -36.93 -6.11
N VAL A 674 -0.58 -36.59 -7.00
CA VAL A 674 0.75 -36.04 -6.67
C VAL A 674 0.77 -34.56 -7.04
N CYS A 675 1.00 -33.71 -6.05
CA CYS A 675 0.96 -32.26 -6.21
C CYS A 675 2.30 -31.59 -5.89
N GLY A 676 2.64 -30.53 -6.61
CA GLY A 676 3.68 -29.59 -6.19
C GLY A 676 3.13 -28.64 -5.12
N ILE A 677 3.82 -28.50 -3.99
CA ILE A 677 3.42 -27.63 -2.88
C ILE A 677 4.60 -26.73 -2.46
N PRO A 678 4.32 -25.49 -2.01
CA PRO A 678 5.35 -24.62 -1.46
C PRO A 678 5.86 -25.15 -0.11
N THR A 679 7.06 -24.76 0.29
CA THR A 679 7.56 -24.90 1.68
C THR A 679 8.37 -23.66 2.05
N ASP A 680 8.80 -23.58 3.30
CA ASP A 680 9.76 -22.59 3.80
C ASP A 680 11.15 -22.72 3.17
N THR A 681 11.47 -23.86 2.54
CA THR A 681 12.76 -24.06 1.87
C THR A 681 12.69 -24.08 0.36
N VAL A 682 12.35 -25.22 -0.24
CA VAL A 682 12.18 -25.37 -1.68
C VAL A 682 10.82 -25.99 -1.93
N TYR A 683 10.26 -25.84 -3.13
CA TYR A 683 9.01 -26.52 -3.47
C TYR A 683 9.19 -28.03 -3.34
N ALA A 684 8.12 -28.70 -2.90
CA ALA A 684 8.10 -30.14 -2.68
C ALA A 684 7.04 -30.81 -3.55
N LEU A 685 7.33 -32.00 -4.08
CA LEU A 685 6.28 -32.93 -4.48
C LEU A 685 5.71 -33.56 -3.23
N ALA A 686 4.39 -33.62 -3.17
CA ALA A 686 3.64 -34.20 -2.07
C ALA A 686 2.65 -35.24 -2.57
N ALA A 687 2.55 -36.32 -1.81
CA ALA A 687 1.51 -37.33 -1.91
C ALA A 687 0.94 -37.60 -0.52
N SER A 688 -0.36 -37.89 -0.44
CA SER A 688 -1.00 -38.28 0.81
C SER A 688 -0.50 -39.66 1.26
N CYS A 689 -0.15 -39.81 2.54
CA CYS A 689 0.25 -41.11 3.09
C CYS A 689 -0.91 -42.13 3.14
N LYS A 690 -2.15 -41.71 2.87
CA LYS A 690 -3.29 -42.62 2.71
C LYS A 690 -3.20 -43.46 1.42
N HIS A 691 -2.37 -43.03 0.46
CA HIS A 691 -2.28 -43.58 -0.90
C HIS A 691 -0.84 -43.99 -1.24
N PRO A 692 -0.43 -45.24 -0.92
CA PRO A 692 0.91 -45.75 -1.22
C PRO A 692 1.28 -45.66 -2.71
N GLU A 693 0.31 -45.88 -3.60
CA GLU A 693 0.42 -45.75 -5.04
C GLU A 693 0.84 -44.34 -5.49
N ALA A 694 0.39 -43.30 -4.78
CA ALA A 694 0.80 -41.92 -5.07
C ALA A 694 2.28 -41.68 -4.71
N ILE A 695 2.79 -42.38 -3.70
CA ILE A 695 4.20 -42.33 -3.30
C ILE A 695 5.08 -43.06 -4.32
N GLU A 696 4.62 -44.18 -4.87
CA GLU A 696 5.29 -44.83 -6.02
C GLU A 696 5.36 -43.89 -7.23
N ARG A 697 4.27 -43.17 -7.52
CA ARG A 697 4.24 -42.18 -8.59
C ARG A 697 5.30 -41.10 -8.37
N ILE A 698 5.58 -40.65 -7.15
CA ILE A 698 6.68 -39.70 -6.88
C ILE A 698 8.04 -40.23 -7.38
N TYR A 699 8.34 -41.51 -7.18
CA TYR A 699 9.58 -42.11 -7.68
C TYR A 699 9.63 -42.09 -9.22
N THR A 700 8.53 -42.47 -9.87
CA THR A 700 8.41 -42.46 -11.34
C THR A 700 8.46 -41.05 -11.94
N ILE A 701 7.82 -40.08 -11.29
CA ILE A 701 7.75 -38.68 -11.76
C ILE A 701 9.15 -38.06 -11.77
N LYS A 702 9.91 -38.26 -10.69
CA LYS A 702 11.24 -37.68 -10.51
C LYS A 702 12.37 -38.49 -11.15
N ASP A 703 12.10 -39.71 -11.60
CA ASP A 703 13.13 -40.70 -11.92
C ASP A 703 14.11 -40.87 -10.74
N ARG A 704 13.54 -41.07 -9.55
CA ARG A 704 14.28 -41.10 -8.29
C ARG A 704 14.76 -42.53 -7.99
N PRO A 705 16.05 -42.72 -7.64
CA PRO A 705 16.52 -44.02 -7.16
C PRO A 705 15.75 -44.46 -5.91
N LEU A 706 15.32 -45.73 -5.87
CA LEU A 706 14.60 -46.31 -4.72
C LEU A 706 15.43 -46.27 -3.42
N GLU A 707 16.76 -46.18 -3.54
CA GLU A 707 17.70 -46.02 -2.43
C GLU A 707 17.57 -44.68 -1.71
N LYS A 708 16.94 -43.67 -2.33
CA LYS A 708 16.72 -42.35 -1.73
C LYS A 708 15.34 -42.30 -1.08
N PRO A 709 15.21 -42.54 0.24
CA PRO A 709 13.92 -42.61 0.90
C PRO A 709 13.14 -41.30 0.79
N ILE A 710 11.81 -41.40 0.84
CA ILE A 710 10.87 -40.27 0.92
C ILE A 710 10.65 -39.91 2.39
N CYS A 711 10.61 -38.62 2.71
CA CYS A 711 10.37 -38.14 4.06
C CYS A 711 8.89 -37.82 4.28
N ILE A 712 8.52 -37.63 5.55
CA ILE A 712 7.18 -37.17 5.92
C ILE A 712 7.19 -35.74 6.43
N CYS A 713 6.15 -35.02 6.08
CA CYS A 713 5.82 -33.69 6.53
C CYS A 713 4.60 -33.77 7.45
N ILE A 714 4.69 -33.15 8.62
CA ILE A 714 3.61 -33.01 9.59
C ILE A 714 3.38 -31.52 9.88
N SER A 715 2.22 -31.16 10.41
CA SER A 715 1.86 -29.74 10.58
C SER A 715 2.46 -29.10 11.83
N ASN A 716 2.59 -29.87 12.91
CA ASN A 716 3.16 -29.41 14.18
C ASN A 716 3.64 -30.59 15.05
N LEU A 717 4.38 -30.29 16.12
CA LEU A 717 4.86 -31.29 17.07
C LEU A 717 3.77 -31.89 17.96
N ASP A 718 2.61 -31.23 18.13
CA ASP A 718 1.51 -31.78 18.94
C ASP A 718 0.93 -33.05 18.31
N GLN A 719 0.98 -33.18 16.98
CA GLN A 719 0.63 -34.43 16.28
C GLN A 719 1.52 -35.61 16.70
N LEU A 720 2.81 -35.36 16.93
CA LEU A 720 3.72 -36.38 17.47
C LEU A 720 3.44 -36.66 18.94
N ARG A 721 3.18 -35.62 19.76
CA ARG A 721 2.85 -35.80 21.18
C ARG A 721 1.62 -36.68 21.37
N ALA A 722 0.61 -36.51 20.52
CA ALA A 722 -0.63 -37.29 20.57
C ALA A 722 -0.45 -38.80 20.31
N VAL A 723 0.63 -39.22 19.65
CA VAL A 723 0.89 -40.63 19.34
C VAL A 723 2.00 -41.26 20.19
N GLU A 724 2.58 -40.47 21.11
CA GLU A 724 3.56 -40.89 22.11
C GLU A 724 4.66 -41.80 21.55
N PRO A 725 5.46 -41.33 20.56
CA PRO A 725 6.61 -42.09 20.11
C PRO A 725 7.60 -42.27 21.27
N PRO A 726 8.32 -43.41 21.35
CA PRO A 726 9.29 -43.68 22.40
C PRO A 726 10.60 -42.92 22.14
N PHE A 727 10.51 -41.61 21.94
CA PHE A 727 11.64 -40.70 21.81
C PHE A 727 12.15 -40.31 23.19
N SER A 728 13.47 -40.18 23.32
CA SER A 728 14.07 -39.69 24.55
C SER A 728 13.72 -38.23 24.83
N ARG A 729 13.91 -37.81 26.08
CA ARG A 729 13.80 -36.41 26.51
C ARG A 729 14.66 -35.50 25.63
N LEU A 730 15.92 -35.87 25.40
CA LEU A 730 16.85 -35.07 24.60
C LEU A 730 16.38 -34.91 23.14
N LEU A 731 15.79 -35.95 22.55
CA LEU A 731 15.22 -35.86 21.21
C LEU A 731 14.01 -34.92 21.16
N TRP A 732 13.12 -35.00 22.15
CA TRP A 732 11.98 -34.08 22.26
C TRP A 732 12.43 -32.63 22.39
N GLU A 733 13.34 -32.34 23.32
CA GLU A 733 13.87 -30.99 23.53
C GLU A 733 14.59 -30.47 22.28
N PHE A 734 15.33 -31.33 21.59
CA PHE A 734 15.98 -30.97 20.33
C PHE A 734 14.95 -30.63 19.24
N MET A 735 13.92 -31.47 19.05
CA MET A 735 12.85 -31.24 18.08
C MET A 735 12.10 -29.92 18.38
N GLU A 736 11.81 -29.62 19.64
CA GLU A 736 11.16 -28.37 20.06
C GLU A 736 12.00 -27.12 19.78
N ASN A 737 13.32 -27.24 19.74
CA ASN A 737 14.21 -26.12 19.44
C ASN A 737 14.45 -25.90 17.94
N VAL A 738 14.19 -26.91 17.10
CA VAL A 738 14.45 -26.83 15.65
C VAL A 738 13.18 -26.79 14.79
N TYR A 739 12.02 -27.13 15.36
CA TYR A 739 10.72 -27.07 14.67
C TYR A 739 9.78 -26.00 15.22
N PRO A 740 8.94 -25.41 14.36
CA PRO A 740 8.96 -25.51 12.89
C PRO A 740 10.21 -24.85 12.28
N GLY A 741 10.66 -25.33 11.11
CA GLY A 741 11.75 -24.67 10.38
C GLY A 741 12.58 -25.55 9.45
N GLY A 742 13.77 -25.04 9.11
CA GLY A 742 14.68 -25.57 8.09
C GLY A 742 15.55 -26.76 8.49
N VAL A 743 15.23 -27.48 9.57
CA VAL A 743 15.91 -28.73 9.97
C VAL A 743 15.02 -29.93 9.67
N SER A 744 15.59 -31.10 9.43
CA SER A 744 14.84 -32.35 9.26
C SER A 744 15.53 -33.48 10.03
N CYS A 745 14.77 -34.19 10.86
CA CYS A 745 15.29 -35.17 11.81
C CYS A 745 15.02 -36.58 11.32
N ILE A 746 16.08 -37.39 11.17
CA ILE A 746 15.99 -38.83 10.96
C ILE A 746 15.89 -39.50 12.32
N VAL A 747 14.77 -40.18 12.55
CA VAL A 747 14.45 -40.88 13.80
C VAL A 747 14.14 -42.35 13.51
N LYS A 748 14.07 -43.16 14.56
CA LYS A 748 13.77 -44.59 14.44
C LYS A 748 12.32 -44.80 13.96
N LYS A 749 12.16 -45.65 12.96
CA LYS A 749 10.87 -46.00 12.38
C LYS A 749 10.25 -47.16 13.15
N GLU A 750 9.10 -46.91 13.78
CA GLU A 750 8.39 -47.90 14.60
C GLU A 750 6.86 -47.73 14.47
N GLU A 751 6.09 -48.51 15.22
CA GLU A 751 4.61 -48.57 15.14
C GLU A 751 3.89 -47.24 15.44
N TRP A 752 4.53 -46.30 16.15
CA TRP A 752 3.98 -44.95 16.38
C TRP A 752 3.67 -44.21 15.07
N LEU A 753 4.40 -44.54 13.99
CA LEU A 753 4.19 -43.94 12.67
C LEU A 753 2.82 -44.33 12.07
N LYS A 754 2.33 -45.55 12.36
CA LYS A 754 0.99 -45.97 11.94
C LYS A 754 -0.09 -45.19 12.68
N LYS A 755 0.11 -44.95 14.00
CA LYS A 755 -0.79 -44.11 14.82
C LYS A 755 -0.82 -42.65 14.35
N LEU A 756 0.28 -42.13 13.80
CA LEU A 756 0.37 -40.78 13.23
C LEU A 756 -0.47 -40.57 11.97
N GLY A 757 -1.02 -41.65 11.38
CA GLY A 757 -1.84 -41.56 10.17
C GLY A 757 -1.07 -41.81 8.87
N VAL A 758 0.14 -42.39 8.93
CA VAL A 758 0.86 -42.86 7.74
C VAL A 758 0.21 -44.11 7.15
N GLY A 759 -0.49 -44.91 7.96
CA GLY A 759 -1.35 -46.00 7.51
C GLY A 759 -0.67 -46.97 6.51
N PRO A 760 -1.28 -47.25 5.34
CA PRO A 760 -0.76 -48.23 4.39
C PRO A 760 0.55 -47.82 3.71
N ALA A 761 0.94 -46.54 3.80
CA ALA A 761 2.21 -46.05 3.23
C ALA A 761 3.42 -46.38 4.11
N TYR A 762 3.27 -47.06 5.24
CA TYR A 762 4.34 -47.37 6.19
C TYR A 762 5.60 -47.92 5.49
N ASP A 763 5.45 -48.88 4.57
CA ASP A 763 6.59 -49.49 3.87
C ASP A 763 7.17 -48.63 2.73
N ARG A 764 6.49 -47.53 2.34
CA ARG A 764 6.87 -46.67 1.21
C ARG A 764 7.56 -45.38 1.60
N VAL A 765 7.58 -45.05 2.89
CA VAL A 765 8.27 -43.86 3.44
C VAL A 765 9.45 -44.27 4.32
N GLY A 766 10.50 -43.46 4.33
CA GLY A 766 11.73 -43.75 5.08
C GLY A 766 12.47 -45.00 4.57
N THR A 767 13.38 -45.51 5.39
CA THR A 767 14.05 -46.79 5.19
C THR A 767 13.30 -47.90 5.96
N LYS A 768 13.91 -49.09 6.09
CA LYS A 768 13.39 -50.15 6.96
C LYS A 768 13.43 -49.75 8.45
N ASP A 769 14.48 -49.06 8.88
CA ASP A 769 14.76 -48.79 10.30
C ASP A 769 14.58 -47.33 10.71
N SER A 770 14.49 -46.41 9.75
CA SER A 770 14.48 -44.96 10.04
C SER A 770 13.54 -44.18 9.14
N ILE A 771 13.04 -43.05 9.64
CA ILE A 771 12.17 -42.12 8.92
C ILE A 771 12.63 -40.69 9.16
N MET A 772 12.65 -39.87 8.10
CA MET A 772 12.91 -38.44 8.21
C MET A 772 11.60 -37.68 8.38
N ILE A 773 11.49 -36.92 9.47
CA ILE A 773 10.36 -36.04 9.77
C ILE A 773 10.74 -34.60 9.47
N ARG A 774 9.77 -33.82 9.02
CA ARG A 774 9.88 -32.37 8.89
C ARG A 774 8.60 -31.67 9.36
N VAL A 775 8.77 -30.54 10.05
CA VAL A 775 7.73 -29.55 10.33
C VAL A 775 8.13 -28.23 9.67
N PRO A 776 7.60 -27.89 8.48
CA PRO A 776 7.99 -26.68 7.75
C PRO A 776 7.46 -25.42 8.42
N ASP A 777 8.24 -24.34 8.46
CA ASP A 777 7.76 -23.02 8.91
C ASP A 777 7.03 -22.28 7.78
N HIS A 778 5.96 -22.91 7.29
CA HIS A 778 5.22 -22.43 6.12
C HIS A 778 3.71 -22.61 6.29
N THR A 779 3.01 -21.51 6.56
CA THR A 779 1.59 -21.49 6.95
C THR A 779 0.68 -22.24 5.99
N VAL A 780 0.88 -22.08 4.67
CA VAL A 780 0.07 -22.75 3.64
C VAL A 780 0.26 -24.27 3.70
N THR A 781 1.49 -24.72 3.88
CA THR A 781 1.85 -26.15 3.90
C THR A 781 1.38 -26.82 5.18
N VAL A 782 1.52 -26.12 6.31
CA VAL A 782 1.00 -26.52 7.62
C VAL A 782 -0.52 -26.74 7.53
N HIS A 783 -1.27 -25.76 7.01
CA HIS A 783 -2.72 -25.90 6.84
C HIS A 783 -3.12 -26.98 5.84
N LEU A 784 -2.37 -27.14 4.75
CA LEU A 784 -2.62 -28.23 3.81
C LEU A 784 -2.44 -29.59 4.50
N THR A 785 -1.38 -29.74 5.29
CA THR A 785 -1.08 -30.96 6.06
C THR A 785 -2.09 -31.20 7.17
N ASP A 786 -2.64 -30.16 7.81
CA ASP A 786 -3.76 -30.29 8.76
C ASP A 786 -5.02 -30.84 8.10
N MET A 787 -5.28 -30.49 6.84
CA MET A 787 -6.44 -30.98 6.08
C MET A 787 -6.27 -32.42 5.61
N THR A 788 -5.07 -32.77 5.13
CA THR A 788 -4.81 -34.08 4.50
C THR A 788 -4.32 -35.15 5.48
N GLY A 789 -3.74 -34.74 6.60
CA GLY A 789 -2.86 -35.58 7.41
C GLY A 789 -1.41 -35.58 6.88
N PRO A 790 -0.52 -36.44 7.44
CA PRO A 790 0.88 -36.47 7.05
C PRO A 790 1.09 -36.65 5.55
N LEU A 791 1.98 -35.84 4.98
CA LEU A 791 2.31 -35.87 3.56
C LEU A 791 3.69 -36.49 3.34
N ALA A 792 3.78 -37.41 2.40
CA ALA A 792 5.05 -37.93 1.92
C ALA A 792 5.63 -36.91 0.92
N ILE A 793 6.82 -36.37 1.23
CA ILE A 793 7.39 -35.24 0.47
C ILE A 793 8.82 -35.48 -0.01
N THR A 794 9.18 -34.79 -1.09
CA THR A 794 10.56 -34.64 -1.59
C THR A 794 10.64 -33.36 -2.43
N SER A 795 11.82 -32.86 -2.80
CA SER A 795 11.92 -31.63 -3.60
C SER A 795 11.21 -31.73 -4.95
N ALA A 796 10.72 -30.61 -5.50
CA ALA A 796 9.92 -30.54 -6.73
C ALA A 796 10.76 -30.29 -7.99
N ASN A 797 11.72 -31.17 -8.24
CA ASN A 797 12.65 -31.15 -9.38
C ASN A 797 12.85 -32.56 -9.95
N PRO A 798 13.21 -32.72 -11.23
CA PRO A 798 13.78 -33.97 -11.73
C PRO A 798 15.01 -34.38 -10.90
N SER A 799 15.22 -35.69 -10.71
CA SER A 799 16.35 -36.19 -9.90
C SER A 799 17.69 -35.77 -10.50
N GLY A 800 18.53 -35.10 -9.69
CA GLY A 800 19.86 -34.63 -10.12
C GLY A 800 19.89 -33.18 -10.63
N GLU A 801 18.75 -32.54 -10.85
CA GLU A 801 18.66 -31.13 -11.23
C GLU A 801 18.61 -30.18 -10.03
N SER A 802 18.73 -28.87 -10.30
CA SER A 802 18.58 -27.83 -9.28
C SER A 802 17.19 -27.90 -8.62
N ASP A 803 17.12 -27.63 -7.31
CA ASP A 803 15.85 -27.53 -6.61
C ASP A 803 14.99 -26.40 -7.18
N SER A 804 13.66 -26.54 -7.08
CA SER A 804 12.69 -25.55 -7.53
C SER A 804 12.34 -24.60 -6.38
N THR A 805 12.57 -23.31 -6.55
CA THR A 805 12.27 -22.27 -5.55
C THR A 805 11.02 -21.45 -5.88
N HIS A 806 10.43 -21.66 -7.07
CA HIS A 806 9.21 -20.98 -7.51
C HIS A 806 8.27 -21.98 -8.19
N HIS A 807 6.95 -21.78 -8.07
CA HIS A 807 5.95 -22.65 -8.69
C HIS A 807 6.10 -22.75 -10.22
N ASP A 808 6.49 -21.67 -10.89
CA ASP A 808 6.78 -21.69 -12.34
C ASP A 808 7.90 -22.67 -12.72
N MET A 809 8.89 -22.88 -11.85
CA MET A 809 9.93 -23.89 -12.07
C MET A 809 9.36 -25.30 -12.01
N VAL A 810 8.42 -25.54 -11.07
CA VAL A 810 7.72 -26.83 -10.96
C VAL A 810 6.82 -27.05 -12.17
N ILE A 811 6.07 -26.02 -12.58
CA ILE A 811 5.15 -26.09 -13.73
C ILE A 811 5.94 -26.36 -15.01
N SER A 812 7.02 -25.62 -15.27
CA SER A 812 7.81 -25.77 -16.49
C SER A 812 8.50 -27.14 -16.60
N ARG A 813 8.90 -27.74 -15.47
CA ARG A 813 9.66 -29.01 -15.45
C ARG A 813 8.79 -30.25 -15.25
N LEU A 814 7.73 -30.17 -14.45
CA LEU A 814 6.99 -31.33 -13.95
C LEU A 814 5.47 -31.30 -14.20
N SER A 815 4.88 -30.19 -14.69
CA SER A 815 3.41 -30.07 -14.84
C SER A 815 2.75 -31.25 -15.57
N HIS A 816 3.37 -31.75 -16.64
CA HIS A 816 2.89 -32.87 -17.44
C HIS A 816 2.82 -34.22 -16.71
N LYS A 817 3.39 -34.32 -15.50
CA LYS A 817 3.39 -35.54 -14.68
C LYS A 817 2.68 -35.37 -13.32
N LEU A 818 2.19 -34.17 -13.02
CA LEU A 818 1.56 -33.82 -11.74
C LEU A 818 0.06 -33.62 -11.91
N ASP A 819 -0.68 -33.83 -10.83
CA ASP A 819 -2.13 -33.60 -10.81
C ASP A 819 -2.46 -32.12 -10.48
N GLY A 820 -1.57 -31.45 -9.74
CA GLY A 820 -1.66 -30.02 -9.50
C GLY A 820 -0.41 -29.37 -8.90
N VAL A 821 -0.34 -28.05 -8.94
CA VAL A 821 0.73 -27.25 -8.33
C VAL A 821 0.12 -26.09 -7.56
N LEU A 822 0.29 -26.06 -6.23
CA LEU A 822 -0.14 -24.94 -5.40
C LEU A 822 0.80 -23.75 -5.61
N CYS A 823 0.29 -22.67 -6.19
CA CYS A 823 1.10 -21.51 -6.58
C CYS A 823 1.20 -20.51 -5.42
N ASP A 824 2.41 -20.31 -4.88
CA ASP A 824 2.65 -19.43 -3.71
C ASP A 824 3.85 -18.49 -3.86
N GLY A 825 4.29 -18.23 -5.09
CA GLY A 825 5.47 -17.40 -5.36
C GLY A 825 6.80 -18.08 -5.01
N ASP A 826 7.77 -17.28 -4.59
CA ASP A 826 9.12 -17.71 -4.19
C ASP A 826 9.14 -18.38 -2.82
N SER A 827 9.95 -19.41 -2.65
CA SER A 827 10.27 -19.99 -1.34
C SER A 827 11.17 -19.05 -0.52
N ASN A 828 11.13 -19.16 0.82
CA ASN A 828 11.91 -18.27 1.70
C ASN A 828 13.42 -18.54 1.59
N GLU A 829 13.82 -19.79 1.37
CA GLU A 829 15.21 -20.20 1.18
C GLU A 829 15.46 -20.69 -0.25
N ILE A 830 16.74 -20.83 -0.61
CA ILE A 830 17.15 -21.28 -1.96
C ILE A 830 17.59 -22.76 -1.94
N VAL A 831 17.90 -23.28 -0.75
CA VAL A 831 18.42 -24.63 -0.53
C VAL A 831 17.51 -25.40 0.43
N GLY A 832 17.47 -26.73 0.28
CA GLY A 832 16.68 -27.60 1.14
C GLY A 832 17.10 -27.57 2.61
N SER A 833 16.32 -28.23 3.47
CA SER A 833 16.59 -28.31 4.91
C SER A 833 17.91 -29.02 5.25
N THR A 834 18.47 -28.64 6.39
CA THR A 834 19.59 -29.34 7.02
C THR A 834 19.08 -30.66 7.62
N VAL A 835 19.71 -31.77 7.24
CA VAL A 835 19.29 -33.12 7.64
C VAL A 835 20.22 -33.65 8.73
N VAL A 836 19.64 -34.01 9.87
CA VAL A 836 20.35 -34.60 11.00
C VAL A 836 19.88 -36.01 11.28
N ASN A 837 20.83 -36.88 11.62
CA ASN A 837 20.57 -38.23 12.06
C ASN A 837 20.58 -38.31 13.59
N CYS A 838 19.40 -38.56 14.15
CA CYS A 838 19.12 -38.61 15.58
C CYS A 838 19.02 -40.05 16.13
N LEU A 839 19.41 -41.08 15.36
CA LEU A 839 19.25 -42.48 15.80
C LEU A 839 20.08 -42.85 17.04
N ARG A 840 21.18 -42.12 17.31
CA ARG A 840 22.07 -42.31 18.47
C ARG A 840 22.10 -41.10 19.40
N ILE A 841 21.03 -40.29 19.38
CA ILE A 841 20.96 -39.06 20.17
C ILE A 841 20.98 -39.36 21.68
N ASP A 842 20.46 -40.53 22.08
CA ASP A 842 20.45 -41.01 23.47
C ASP A 842 21.85 -41.34 24.00
N GLU A 843 22.77 -41.67 23.09
CA GLU A 843 24.18 -41.87 23.39
C GLU A 843 24.96 -40.53 23.39
N GLY A 844 24.25 -39.41 23.23
CA GLY A 844 24.83 -38.08 23.13
C GLY A 844 25.54 -37.81 21.80
N VAL A 845 25.15 -38.52 20.73
CA VAL A 845 25.72 -38.40 19.38
C VAL A 845 24.68 -37.91 18.37
N LEU A 846 24.94 -36.76 17.75
CA LEU A 846 24.17 -36.23 16.62
C LEU A 846 25.09 -36.13 15.39
N SER A 847 24.64 -36.63 14.23
CA SER A 847 25.42 -36.54 12.98
C SER A 847 24.65 -35.78 11.90
N ILE A 848 25.37 -34.97 11.12
CA ILE A 848 24.79 -34.18 10.03
C ILE A 848 24.94 -34.98 8.74
N VAL A 849 23.81 -35.33 8.12
CA VAL A 849 23.77 -36.08 6.86
C VAL A 849 23.86 -35.15 5.66
N ARG A 850 23.27 -33.96 5.78
CA ARG A 850 23.32 -32.92 4.76
C ARG A 850 23.22 -31.55 5.42
N GLU A 851 24.13 -30.65 5.10
CA GLU A 851 24.00 -29.24 5.42
C GLU A 851 23.08 -28.55 4.40
N GLY A 852 22.11 -27.78 4.89
CA GLY A 852 21.10 -27.06 4.10
C GLY A 852 21.01 -25.59 4.51
N CYS A 853 19.79 -25.04 4.54
CA CYS A 853 19.57 -23.62 4.89
C CYS A 853 19.98 -23.26 6.33
N VAL A 854 20.02 -24.22 7.27
CA VAL A 854 20.48 -23.98 8.65
C VAL A 854 21.92 -24.47 8.80
N PRO A 855 22.90 -23.58 9.06
CA PRO A 855 24.30 -23.97 9.14
C PRO A 855 24.55 -25.07 10.19
N ALA A 856 25.42 -26.03 9.84
CA ALA A 856 25.78 -27.17 10.68
C ALA A 856 26.21 -26.76 12.10
N ALA A 857 27.02 -25.70 12.20
CA ALA A 857 27.50 -25.16 13.46
C ALA A 857 26.35 -24.70 14.38
N LYS A 858 25.29 -24.10 13.82
CA LYS A 858 24.12 -23.64 14.59
C LYS A 858 23.35 -24.82 15.15
N VAL A 859 23.18 -25.89 14.36
CA VAL A 859 22.49 -27.10 14.79
C VAL A 859 23.27 -27.83 15.89
N MET A 860 24.59 -27.98 15.74
CA MET A 860 25.45 -28.58 16.77
C MET A 860 25.48 -27.76 18.05
N HIS A 861 25.49 -26.43 17.96
CA HIS A 861 25.42 -25.56 19.13
C HIS A 861 24.10 -25.75 19.91
N ILE A 862 22.96 -25.90 19.21
CA ILE A 862 21.67 -26.22 19.87
C ILE A 862 21.77 -27.56 20.59
N PHE A 863 22.30 -28.58 19.92
CA PHE A 863 22.45 -29.92 20.48
C PHE A 863 23.35 -29.95 21.74
N GLU A 864 24.55 -29.37 21.66
CA GLU A 864 25.48 -29.30 22.80
C GLU A 864 24.91 -28.53 23.99
N ARG A 865 24.16 -27.45 23.73
CA ARG A 865 23.48 -26.71 24.80
C ARG A 865 22.46 -27.57 25.53
N LEU A 866 21.65 -28.34 24.80
CA LEU A 866 20.62 -29.20 25.39
C LEU A 866 21.23 -30.38 26.13
N LYS A 867 22.25 -31.01 25.54
CA LYS A 867 23.01 -32.11 26.16
C LYS A 867 23.62 -31.73 27.53
N ASN A 868 24.04 -30.47 27.69
CA ASN A 868 24.67 -29.97 28.92
C ASN A 868 23.69 -29.32 29.92
N THR A 869 22.39 -29.34 29.66
CA THR A 869 21.39 -28.80 30.59
C THR A 869 21.15 -29.82 31.72
N PRO A 870 21.40 -29.50 33.00
CA PRO A 870 21.19 -30.43 34.11
C PRO A 870 19.70 -30.78 34.27
N GLU A 871 19.44 -32.03 34.69
CA GLU A 871 18.10 -32.66 34.70
C GLU A 871 16.99 -31.88 35.40
#